data_AF-A0A150SCW7-F1
#
_entry.id   AF-A0A150SCW7-F1
#
_cell.length_a   1.000
_cell.length_b   1.000
_cell.length_c   1.000
_cell.angle_alpha   90.00
_cell.angle_beta   90.00
_cell.angle_gamma   90.00
#
_symmetry.space_group_name_H-M   'P 1'
#
loop_
_entity.id
_entity.type
_entity.pdbx_description
1 polymer ?
#
loop_
_entity_poly.entity_id
_entity_poly.type
_entity_poly.pdbx_seq_one_letter_code
_entity_poly.pdbx_strand_id
1 'polypeptide(L)'
;MPLSDPKLSTTHGTFAASAHGALPGGPARTRFFDGMVLTQADLENEQRYWRIKRRLTNRALGTGVVWGLRLRWDPRRRLFLLAPGYALDCCGNDLIVECPVEVAESDLLARADPSLRDGGKPSSFEGATAPQPGVRSACVVLQYAECPEDARPVHLNPCTPPTSRCEPSRIRETSRLLLVPPPSAPPPDCIDDFFADLEDIKRSITDPALRDQLFPPPPPQQQFPDPEAMLPATLRVVTPGSGTTTELTLDLPANGRVDGSVSALRAIPEGALFAGVVQFELRPSPEWGFFQGTVREGGAGGVVVDMVAPPLDLQQFWSLEIVLPGDVQEVERTFRYEVGQLGLEQMFGDRATGIADLVITGTVIVSRRSDGIQTTLKPISIESKSSVGQRAGAASCFDGLLPWGFMADRDDAVEHAKLLMLAALYAYFSDVTARSGGASTRQRIVAATIYAAAWGLLGVDMAAPNAEAQKLELTRLLGRLFQCWCDAMLYPGPRCTSAHHGVYLGCATIGPNGQILSFDMWEHRRHVLTGPLINHWLGVFRIAPVDVIAARLAQAICCVAGLPLPALPVRSRDWLRDGLPVGHGALFFKFNASTEPVQEVGGGEIVRRMVGALLADAEAPLSRFRTRLANGMFVELVAPGERKPASNEGRLTAAIDKALARRDEPLRPLASAAARIATAEIAREVPPTALPELYDATAELAKSLGETGMTLAGLIEAGAAELLTAHPEADPSAIDDLSARAEAALQWLADGVAAGIQKAEPARPSVVLRNAAVREAIAAELRRRFDALTPGQVDAALERAAARSP
;
A
#
# COMPACT_ATOMS: atom_id res chain seq x y z
N MET A 1 2.71 -40.94 48.60
CA MET A 1 3.93 -41.63 49.08
C MET A 1 4.96 -40.56 49.40
N PRO A 2 5.41 -40.40 50.66
CA PRO A 2 6.52 -39.51 50.97
C PRO A 2 7.82 -40.28 50.75
N LEU A 3 8.74 -39.71 49.97
CA LEU A 3 10.10 -40.22 49.83
C LEU A 3 11.01 -39.45 50.79
N SER A 4 11.69 -40.24 51.61
CA SER A 4 12.58 -39.89 52.70
C SER A 4 13.89 -39.24 52.22
N ASP A 5 14.46 -38.42 53.10
CA ASP A 5 15.76 -37.74 53.02
C ASP A 5 16.94 -38.55 52.45
N PRO A 6 17.92 -37.87 51.83
CA PRO A 6 19.32 -38.23 51.96
C PRO A 6 20.12 -37.17 52.75
N LYS A 7 20.66 -37.63 53.88
CA LYS A 7 21.86 -37.19 54.61
C LYS A 7 22.57 -35.94 54.09
N LEU A 8 22.48 -34.84 54.85
CA LEU A 8 23.40 -33.71 54.78
C LEU A 8 24.82 -34.16 55.17
N SER A 9 25.72 -34.15 54.19
CA SER A 9 27.17 -34.10 54.40
C SER A 9 27.56 -32.67 54.78
N THR A 10 28.25 -32.54 55.90
CA THR A 10 28.90 -31.32 56.39
C THR A 10 29.96 -30.84 55.41
N THR A 11 29.64 -29.81 54.64
CA THR A 11 30.63 -28.94 53.98
C THR A 11 30.17 -27.49 54.09
N HIS A 12 31.13 -26.60 54.35
CA HIS A 12 30.96 -25.16 54.55
C HIS A 12 29.95 -24.55 53.59
N GLY A 13 29.04 -23.71 54.11
CA GLY A 13 27.90 -23.14 53.42
C GLY A 13 28.27 -22.46 52.10
N THR A 14 28.09 -23.18 51.00
CA THR A 14 28.08 -22.63 49.66
C THR A 14 26.80 -21.83 49.52
N PHE A 15 26.90 -20.50 49.55
CA PHE A 15 25.82 -19.63 49.11
C PHE A 15 25.39 -20.09 47.72
N ALA A 16 24.08 -20.32 47.53
CA ALA A 16 23.55 -20.68 46.22
C ALA A 16 24.00 -19.59 45.22
N ALA A 17 24.90 -19.95 44.31
CA ALA A 17 25.41 -19.01 43.32
C ALA A 17 24.24 -18.52 42.47
N SER A 18 24.27 -17.24 42.13
CA SER A 18 23.42 -16.65 41.10
C SER A 18 23.42 -17.56 39.85
N ALA A 19 22.26 -17.65 39.17
CA ALA A 19 22.17 -18.45 37.96
C ALA A 19 23.31 -18.10 36.99
N HIS A 20 24.00 -19.12 36.47
CA HIS A 20 25.16 -18.89 35.60
C HIS A 20 24.79 -17.96 34.43
N GLY A 21 25.52 -16.85 34.32
CA GLY A 21 25.31 -15.85 33.27
C GLY A 21 24.18 -14.85 33.53
N ALA A 22 23.66 -14.76 34.76
CA ALA A 22 22.74 -13.72 35.17
C ALA A 22 23.34 -12.31 34.95
N LEU A 23 22.50 -11.42 34.45
CA LEU A 23 22.83 -10.03 34.25
C LEU A 23 22.67 -9.25 35.58
N PRO A 24 23.43 -8.17 35.78
CA PRO A 24 23.23 -7.31 36.93
C PRO A 24 21.92 -6.50 36.81
N GLY A 25 21.29 -6.23 37.96
CA GLY A 25 20.09 -5.40 38.05
C GLY A 25 18.78 -6.19 38.21
N GLY A 26 17.65 -5.48 38.19
CA GLY A 26 16.33 -6.04 38.36
C GLY A 26 15.77 -5.93 39.79
N PRO A 27 14.44 -6.03 39.95
CA PRO A 27 13.78 -5.84 41.24
C PRO A 27 14.06 -7.02 42.17
N ALA A 28 14.20 -6.75 43.47
CA ALA A 28 14.36 -7.78 44.48
C ALA A 28 13.08 -7.91 45.31
N ARG A 29 12.52 -9.11 45.38
CA ARG A 29 11.40 -9.42 46.28
C ARG A 29 11.92 -9.98 47.60
N THR A 30 11.19 -9.73 48.67
CA THR A 30 11.51 -10.32 49.98
C THR A 30 11.14 -11.80 49.95
N ARG A 31 12.07 -12.67 50.37
CA ARG A 31 11.82 -14.10 50.55
C ARG A 31 11.66 -14.39 52.04
N PHE A 32 10.42 -14.67 52.41
CA PHE A 32 10.07 -15.06 53.77
C PHE A 32 10.54 -16.49 54.03
N PHE A 33 11.13 -16.71 55.20
CA PHE A 33 11.43 -18.03 55.74
C PHE A 33 11.21 -18.05 57.25
N ASP A 34 10.96 -19.24 57.81
CA ASP A 34 10.66 -19.40 59.24
C ASP A 34 11.86 -18.97 60.10
N GLY A 35 11.60 -18.14 61.11
CA GLY A 35 12.67 -17.58 61.94
C GLY A 35 13.39 -16.37 61.32
N MET A 36 12.89 -15.81 60.22
CA MET A 36 13.34 -14.52 59.71
C MET A 36 12.82 -13.38 60.60
N VAL A 37 13.71 -12.50 61.07
CA VAL A 37 13.31 -11.23 61.69
C VAL A 37 13.03 -10.22 60.59
N LEU A 38 11.76 -9.81 60.46
CA LEU A 38 11.35 -8.80 59.48
C LEU A 38 11.75 -7.40 59.93
N THR A 39 12.54 -6.73 59.10
CA THR A 39 12.97 -5.34 59.34
C THR A 39 12.10 -4.35 58.57
N GLN A 40 12.17 -3.07 58.95
CA GLN A 40 11.59 -1.98 58.17
C GLN A 40 12.02 -2.04 56.69
N ALA A 41 13.31 -2.30 56.43
CA ALA A 41 13.86 -2.38 55.08
C ALA A 41 13.22 -3.49 54.24
N ASP A 42 12.81 -4.60 54.85
CA ASP A 42 12.18 -5.72 54.14
C ASP A 42 10.73 -5.40 53.76
N LEU A 43 10.01 -4.70 54.64
CA LEU A 43 8.64 -4.22 54.39
C LEU A 43 8.61 -3.12 53.33
N GLU A 44 9.55 -2.17 53.39
CA GLU A 44 9.72 -1.13 52.37
C GLU A 44 10.13 -1.72 51.02
N ASN A 45 11.03 -2.70 51.02
CA ASN A 45 11.43 -3.43 49.82
C ASN A 45 10.23 -4.13 49.17
N GLU A 46 9.39 -4.80 49.96
CA GLU A 46 8.19 -5.47 49.47
C GLU A 46 7.21 -4.48 48.82
N GLN A 47 6.94 -3.34 49.47
CA GLN A 47 6.11 -2.29 48.88
C GLN A 47 6.71 -1.72 47.60
N ARG A 48 8.03 -1.49 47.58
CA ARG A 48 8.74 -0.98 46.40
C ARG A 48 8.66 -1.99 45.25
N TYR A 49 8.87 -3.28 45.53
CA TYR A 49 8.80 -4.37 44.58
C TYR A 49 7.44 -4.38 43.86
N TRP A 50 6.33 -4.43 44.61
CA TRP A 50 4.99 -4.43 44.02
C TRP A 50 4.65 -3.15 43.25
N ARG A 51 5.12 -1.99 43.71
CA ARG A 51 4.95 -0.73 42.97
C ARG A 51 5.69 -0.74 41.64
N ILE A 52 6.89 -1.32 41.59
CA ILE A 52 7.67 -1.46 40.35
C ILE A 52 6.97 -2.43 39.40
N LYS A 53 6.64 -3.65 39.85
CA LYS A 53 5.93 -4.66 39.04
C LYS A 53 4.66 -4.08 38.43
N ARG A 54 3.80 -3.45 39.25
CA ARG A 54 2.53 -2.86 38.76
C ARG A 54 2.75 -1.76 37.72
N ARG A 55 3.79 -0.93 37.86
CA ARG A 55 4.14 0.10 36.86
C ARG A 55 4.63 -0.52 35.55
N LEU A 56 5.43 -1.58 35.63
CA LEU A 56 5.97 -2.28 34.46
C LEU A 56 4.88 -3.06 33.72
N THR A 57 4.04 -3.81 34.44
CA THR A 57 2.89 -4.52 33.87
C THR A 57 1.88 -3.56 33.24
N ASN A 58 1.59 -2.41 33.85
CA ASN A 58 0.71 -1.40 33.24
C ASN A 58 1.25 -0.81 31.93
N ARG A 59 2.56 -0.94 31.68
CA ARG A 59 3.20 -0.54 30.42
C ARG A 59 3.36 -1.70 29.43
N ALA A 60 3.30 -2.94 29.91
CA ALA A 60 3.44 -4.16 29.12
C ALA A 60 2.10 -4.91 29.05
N LEU A 61 1.40 -4.78 27.92
CA LEU A 61 0.19 -5.54 27.64
C LEU A 61 0.49 -6.57 26.55
N GLY A 62 1.09 -7.71 26.94
CA GLY A 62 1.46 -8.79 26.02
C GLY A 62 2.83 -9.37 26.31
N THR A 63 3.36 -10.17 25.37
CA THR A 63 4.66 -10.84 25.49
C THR A 63 5.62 -10.31 24.42
N GLY A 64 6.91 -10.17 24.73
CA GLY A 64 7.94 -9.64 23.84
C GLY A 64 8.68 -8.42 24.40
N VAL A 65 9.45 -7.74 23.53
CA VAL A 65 10.21 -6.54 23.86
C VAL A 65 9.30 -5.32 23.93
N VAL A 66 9.25 -4.64 25.08
CA VAL A 66 8.44 -3.44 25.25
C VAL A 66 9.22 -2.20 24.83
N TRP A 67 10.48 -2.07 25.24
CA TRP A 67 11.41 -1.04 24.75
C TRP A 67 12.87 -1.47 24.90
N GLY A 68 13.75 -0.91 24.07
CA GLY A 68 15.20 -1.12 24.16
C GLY A 68 15.62 -2.54 23.76
N LEU A 69 16.51 -3.16 24.57
CA LEU A 69 17.02 -4.52 24.38
C LEU A 69 17.59 -4.79 22.98
N ARG A 70 18.23 -3.78 22.39
CA ARG A 70 18.90 -3.95 21.10
C ARG A 70 20.15 -4.79 21.30
N LEU A 71 20.18 -5.95 20.66
CA LEU A 71 21.34 -6.82 20.59
C LEU A 71 22.09 -6.57 19.28
N ARG A 72 23.40 -6.32 19.36
CA ARG A 72 24.28 -6.22 18.20
C ARG A 72 25.43 -7.18 18.36
N TRP A 73 25.84 -7.82 17.27
CA TRP A 73 27.04 -8.65 17.23
C TRP A 73 28.15 -7.91 16.48
N ASP A 74 29.33 -7.82 17.08
CA ASP A 74 30.53 -7.30 16.44
C ASP A 74 31.41 -8.47 15.98
N PRO A 75 31.47 -8.79 14.68
CA PRO A 75 32.24 -9.92 14.17
C PRO A 75 33.76 -9.73 14.33
N ARG A 76 34.25 -8.49 14.41
CA ARG A 76 35.69 -8.20 14.57
C ARG A 76 36.13 -8.45 16.00
N ARG A 77 35.31 -8.05 16.97
CA ARG A 77 35.63 -8.20 18.40
C ARG A 77 35.08 -9.50 19.02
N ARG A 78 34.24 -10.26 18.31
CA ARG A 78 33.59 -11.50 18.79
C ARG A 78 32.79 -11.26 20.08
N LEU A 79 32.04 -10.15 20.11
CA LEU A 79 31.27 -9.69 21.28
C LEU A 79 29.84 -9.35 20.88
N PHE A 80 28.91 -9.63 21.79
CA PHE A 80 27.54 -9.15 21.76
C PHE A 80 27.37 -7.93 22.67
N LEU A 81 26.71 -6.90 22.16
CA LEU A 81 26.37 -5.68 22.88
C LEU A 81 24.86 -5.63 23.07
N LEU A 82 24.40 -5.82 24.30
CA LEU A 82 22.99 -5.71 24.69
C LEU A 82 22.74 -4.34 25.30
N ALA A 83 21.88 -3.55 24.67
CA ALA A 83 21.45 -2.25 25.21
C ALA A 83 20.40 -2.42 26.34
N PRO A 84 20.30 -1.45 27.27
CA PRO A 84 19.26 -1.41 28.28
C PRO A 84 17.85 -1.52 27.70
N GLY A 85 16.93 -2.07 28.48
CA GLY A 85 15.53 -2.16 28.09
C GLY A 85 14.70 -3.09 28.95
N TYR A 86 13.49 -3.36 28.47
CA TYR A 86 12.50 -4.15 29.19
C TYR A 86 11.67 -5.00 28.23
N ALA A 87 11.41 -6.23 28.64
CA ALA A 87 10.58 -7.21 27.96
C ALA A 87 9.71 -7.98 28.95
N LEU A 88 8.64 -8.60 28.45
CA LEU A 88 7.81 -9.54 29.20
C LEU A 88 7.85 -10.90 28.51
N ASP A 89 8.20 -11.96 29.24
CA ASP A 89 8.21 -13.32 28.66
C ASP A 89 6.81 -13.94 28.55
N CYS A 90 6.72 -15.12 27.92
CA CYS A 90 5.47 -15.85 27.74
C CYS A 90 4.78 -16.27 29.05
N CYS A 91 5.52 -16.32 30.16
CA CYS A 91 5.03 -16.71 31.47
C CYS A 91 4.75 -15.49 32.38
N GLY A 92 4.86 -14.27 31.85
CA GLY A 92 4.55 -13.03 32.55
C GLY A 92 5.68 -12.49 33.43
N ASN A 93 6.92 -12.98 33.25
CA ASN A 93 8.06 -12.49 34.00
C ASN A 93 8.64 -11.22 33.36
N ASP A 94 8.97 -10.24 34.21
CA ASP A 94 9.64 -9.00 33.83
C ASP A 94 11.12 -9.27 33.53
N LEU A 95 11.55 -8.97 32.31
CA LEU A 95 12.94 -9.06 31.88
C LEU A 95 13.53 -7.65 31.78
N ILE A 96 14.36 -7.27 32.74
CA ILE A 96 14.95 -5.92 32.82
C ILE A 96 16.45 -6.01 32.59
N VAL A 97 16.95 -5.13 31.73
CA VAL A 97 18.39 -4.86 31.56
C VAL A 97 18.61 -3.38 31.84
N GLU A 98 19.25 -3.07 32.96
CA GLU A 98 19.39 -1.69 33.44
C GLU A 98 20.52 -0.93 32.75
N CYS A 99 21.63 -1.62 32.46
CA CYS A 99 22.84 -1.05 31.88
C CYS A 99 23.27 -1.84 30.64
N PRO A 100 24.02 -1.23 29.70
CA PRO A 100 24.58 -1.95 28.57
C PRO A 100 25.46 -3.10 29.05
N VAL A 101 25.33 -4.27 28.42
CA VAL A 101 26.12 -5.47 28.76
C VAL A 101 26.90 -5.92 27.53
N GLU A 102 28.20 -6.14 27.71
CA GLU A 102 29.03 -6.83 26.73
C GLU A 102 29.12 -8.32 27.11
N VAL A 103 28.87 -9.22 26.15
CA VAL A 103 28.98 -10.67 26.36
C VAL A 103 29.86 -11.26 25.26
N ALA A 104 30.91 -11.98 25.65
CA ALA A 104 31.79 -12.67 24.70
C ALA A 104 31.04 -13.78 23.96
N GLU A 105 31.35 -13.97 22.68
CA GLU A 105 30.79 -15.05 21.87
C GLU A 105 31.03 -16.43 22.53
N SER A 106 32.22 -16.63 23.11
CA SER A 106 32.57 -17.85 23.86
C SER A 106 31.68 -18.11 25.07
N ASP A 107 31.33 -17.05 25.81
CA ASP A 107 30.50 -17.18 27.01
C ASP A 107 29.06 -17.51 26.65
N LEU A 108 28.56 -16.98 25.53
CA LEU A 108 27.23 -17.28 25.03
C LEU A 108 27.15 -18.71 24.49
N LEU A 109 28.18 -19.16 23.76
CA LEU A 109 28.31 -20.56 23.31
C LEU A 109 28.43 -21.52 24.50
N ALA A 110 29.18 -21.16 25.54
CA ALA A 110 29.28 -21.91 26.79
C ALA A 110 27.97 -21.96 27.58
N ARG A 111 26.99 -21.12 27.22
CA ARG A 111 25.62 -21.10 27.76
C ARG A 111 24.61 -21.67 26.76
N ALA A 112 25.01 -22.15 25.59
CA ALA A 112 24.08 -22.69 24.61
C ALA A 112 23.32 -23.92 25.13
N ASP A 113 22.10 -24.11 24.64
CA ASP A 113 21.31 -25.30 24.95
C ASP A 113 22.09 -26.60 24.60
N PRO A 114 22.00 -27.66 25.41
CA PRO A 114 22.68 -28.92 25.12
C PRO A 114 22.41 -29.48 23.71
N SER A 115 21.20 -29.30 23.18
CA SER A 115 20.84 -29.73 21.83
C SER A 115 21.69 -29.08 20.72
N LEU A 116 22.22 -27.88 20.97
CA LEU A 116 23.15 -27.18 20.06
C LEU A 116 24.61 -27.65 20.27
N ARG A 117 24.94 -28.24 21.42
CA ARG A 117 26.30 -28.74 21.72
C ARG A 117 26.53 -30.14 21.17
N ASP A 118 25.51 -30.99 21.18
CA ASP A 118 25.63 -32.43 20.89
C ASP A 118 25.49 -32.81 19.40
N GLY A 119 25.78 -31.89 18.47
CA GLY A 119 25.74 -32.22 17.03
C GLY A 119 24.35 -32.63 16.50
N GLY A 120 23.28 -32.15 17.15
CA GLY A 120 21.89 -32.44 16.76
C GLY A 120 21.60 -32.15 15.29
N LYS A 121 20.75 -32.99 14.68
CA LYS A 121 20.37 -32.92 13.26
C LYS A 121 20.01 -31.47 12.86
N PRO A 122 20.49 -30.98 11.70
CA PRO A 122 20.13 -29.66 11.22
C PRO A 122 18.60 -29.60 11.05
N SER A 123 17.95 -28.67 11.73
CA SER A 123 16.58 -28.29 11.41
C SER A 123 16.59 -27.69 10.01
N SER A 124 15.98 -28.38 9.06
CA SER A 124 15.75 -27.87 7.71
C SER A 124 14.90 -26.62 7.80
N PHE A 125 15.43 -25.50 7.31
CA PHE A 125 14.70 -24.24 7.15
C PHE A 125 14.33 -24.12 5.67
N GLU A 126 13.04 -24.07 5.36
CA GLU A 126 12.56 -23.67 4.04
C GLU A 126 12.69 -22.15 3.93
N GLY A 127 13.41 -21.69 2.89
CA GLY A 127 13.64 -20.26 2.61
C GLY A 127 15.11 -19.87 2.38
N ALA A 128 16.07 -20.72 2.76
CA ALA A 128 17.47 -20.53 2.39
C ALA A 128 17.84 -21.48 1.24
N THR A 129 18.46 -20.94 0.19
CA THR A 129 19.07 -21.69 -0.91
C THR A 129 19.89 -22.85 -0.35
N ALA A 130 19.52 -24.09 -0.72
CA ALA A 130 20.12 -25.39 -0.38
C ALA A 130 21.02 -25.44 0.88
N PRO A 131 20.61 -26.10 1.99
CA PRO A 131 21.39 -26.13 3.23
C PRO A 131 22.82 -26.65 2.98
N GLN A 132 23.81 -25.77 3.16
CA GLN A 132 25.21 -26.16 3.08
C GLN A 132 25.51 -27.13 4.25
N PRO A 133 26.19 -28.27 3.98
CA PRO A 133 26.47 -29.26 5.01
C PRO A 133 27.34 -28.65 6.12
N GLY A 134 26.81 -28.63 7.36
CA GLY A 134 27.54 -28.18 8.56
C GLY A 134 27.16 -26.80 9.12
N VAL A 135 26.22 -26.09 8.50
CA VAL A 135 25.71 -24.81 9.01
C VAL A 135 24.45 -25.02 9.86
N ARG A 136 24.37 -24.41 11.04
CA ARG A 136 23.25 -24.53 11.99
C ARG A 136 22.69 -23.16 12.34
N SER A 137 21.38 -23.05 12.55
CA SER A 137 20.74 -21.83 13.09
C SER A 137 20.56 -21.95 14.60
N ALA A 138 20.71 -20.83 15.32
CA ALA A 138 20.46 -20.74 16.75
C ALA A 138 20.01 -19.32 17.13
N CYS A 139 19.06 -19.20 18.04
CA CYS A 139 18.52 -17.91 18.47
C CYS A 139 19.01 -17.51 19.86
N VAL A 140 19.22 -16.20 20.06
CA VAL A 140 19.58 -15.62 21.34
C VAL A 140 18.31 -15.23 22.09
N VAL A 141 18.12 -15.81 23.27
CA VAL A 141 16.96 -15.58 24.14
C VAL A 141 17.39 -14.88 25.42
N LEU A 142 16.64 -13.84 25.79
CA LEU A 142 16.67 -13.24 27.12
C LEU A 142 15.70 -14.02 28.01
N GLN A 143 16.24 -14.73 28.99
CA GLN A 143 15.47 -15.61 29.88
C GLN A 143 15.47 -15.08 31.31
N TYR A 144 14.36 -15.26 32.01
CA TYR A 144 14.22 -14.95 33.43
C TYR A 144 15.15 -15.80 34.30
N ALA A 145 15.77 -15.19 35.31
CA ALA A 145 16.64 -15.85 36.27
C ALA A 145 16.42 -15.28 37.68
N GLU A 146 16.43 -16.15 38.69
CA GLU A 146 16.37 -15.75 40.09
C GLU A 146 17.74 -15.88 40.75
N CYS A 147 18.14 -14.83 41.46
CA CYS A 147 19.40 -14.80 42.21
C CYS A 147 19.11 -14.62 43.70
N PRO A 148 19.39 -15.63 44.54
CA PRO A 148 19.25 -15.48 45.98
C PRO A 148 20.33 -14.56 46.54
N GLU A 149 19.91 -13.60 47.37
CA GLU A 149 20.78 -12.56 47.93
C GLU A 149 20.44 -12.29 49.40
N ASP A 150 21.29 -11.50 50.07
CA ASP A 150 21.11 -11.02 51.44
C ASP A 150 20.82 -12.19 52.41
N ALA A 151 21.77 -13.09 52.53
CA ALA A 151 21.63 -14.24 53.41
C ALA A 151 21.62 -13.81 54.88
N ARG A 152 20.60 -14.27 55.61
CA ARG A 152 20.35 -13.91 57.01
C ARG A 152 20.24 -15.16 57.88
N PRO A 153 20.60 -15.06 59.18
CA PRO A 153 20.50 -16.18 60.11
C PRO A 153 19.04 -16.60 60.32
N VAL A 154 18.84 -17.91 60.47
CA VAL A 154 17.53 -18.51 60.76
C VAL A 154 17.35 -18.61 62.29
N HIS A 155 16.33 -17.93 62.84
CA HIS A 155 16.02 -17.95 64.26
C HIS A 155 14.83 -18.89 64.58
N LEU A 156 15.08 -20.20 64.67
CA LEU A 156 14.02 -21.17 64.98
C LEU A 156 13.69 -21.29 66.47
N ASN A 157 14.66 -21.01 67.36
CA ASN A 157 14.47 -21.10 68.80
C ASN A 157 15.20 -19.94 69.51
N PRO A 158 14.50 -19.10 70.31
CA PRO A 158 15.10 -17.98 71.02
C PRO A 158 16.16 -18.38 72.07
N CYS A 159 16.16 -19.64 72.51
CA CYS A 159 17.09 -20.16 73.51
C CYS A 159 18.30 -20.90 72.91
N THR A 160 18.31 -21.13 71.59
CA THR A 160 19.43 -21.78 70.90
C THR A 160 20.36 -20.69 70.36
N PRO A 161 21.69 -20.75 70.63
CA PRO A 161 22.63 -19.81 70.03
C PRO A 161 22.50 -19.83 68.50
N PRO A 162 22.72 -18.69 67.81
CA PRO A 162 22.44 -18.56 66.38
C PRO A 162 23.07 -19.72 65.63
N THR A 163 22.23 -20.58 65.05
CA THR A 163 22.71 -21.69 64.26
C THR A 163 23.47 -21.12 63.07
N SER A 164 24.53 -21.80 62.61
CA SER A 164 25.30 -21.40 61.42
C SER A 164 24.50 -21.46 60.10
N ARG A 165 23.19 -21.71 60.18
CA ARG A 165 22.29 -21.80 59.05
C ARG A 165 21.83 -20.39 58.67
N CYS A 166 22.23 -19.96 57.48
CA CYS A 166 21.75 -18.75 56.84
C CYS A 166 20.87 -19.11 55.65
N GLU A 167 19.79 -18.35 55.45
CA GLU A 167 18.93 -18.47 54.27
C GLU A 167 18.82 -17.11 53.57
N PRO A 168 18.68 -17.09 52.23
CA PRO A 168 18.54 -15.85 51.47
C PRO A 168 17.23 -15.15 51.84
N SER A 169 17.33 -13.93 52.33
CA SER A 169 16.16 -13.10 52.66
C SER A 169 15.59 -12.36 51.46
N ARG A 170 16.30 -12.34 50.33
CA ARG A 170 15.89 -11.68 49.10
C ARG A 170 16.10 -12.57 47.89
N ILE A 171 15.20 -12.44 46.92
CA ILE A 171 15.35 -13.01 45.59
C ILE A 171 15.37 -11.85 44.60
N ARG A 172 16.49 -11.67 43.91
CA ARG A 172 16.58 -10.74 42.78
C ARG A 172 16.04 -11.43 41.54
N GLU A 173 15.04 -10.80 40.95
CA GLU A 173 14.51 -11.14 39.64
C GLU A 173 15.40 -10.46 38.60
N THR A 174 16.14 -11.25 37.82
CA THR A 174 17.02 -10.76 36.76
C THR A 174 16.83 -11.56 35.48
N SER A 175 17.65 -11.30 34.48
CA SER A 175 17.64 -11.98 33.19
C SER A 175 19.02 -12.54 32.86
N ARG A 176 19.08 -13.50 31.94
CA ARG A 176 20.31 -14.06 31.39
C ARG A 176 20.17 -14.26 29.89
N LEU A 177 21.29 -14.21 29.17
CA LEU A 177 21.34 -14.56 27.75
C LEU A 177 21.65 -16.05 27.58
N LEU A 178 20.85 -16.70 26.74
CA LEU A 178 20.97 -18.11 26.38
C LEU A 178 20.94 -18.24 24.86
N LEU A 179 21.72 -19.16 24.30
CA LEU A 179 21.64 -19.53 22.89
C LEU A 179 20.81 -20.82 22.78
N VAL A 180 19.73 -20.80 22.03
CA VAL A 180 18.78 -21.90 21.91
C VAL A 180 18.53 -22.26 20.45
N PRO A 181 18.05 -23.46 20.13
CA PRO A 181 17.55 -23.75 18.78
C PRO A 181 16.47 -22.74 18.38
N PRO A 182 16.33 -22.44 17.08
CA PRO A 182 15.21 -21.64 16.61
C PRO A 182 13.88 -22.27 17.07
N PRO A 183 12.85 -21.46 17.35
CA PRO A 183 11.54 -22.00 17.68
C PRO A 183 11.09 -22.92 16.53
N SER A 184 10.44 -24.03 16.87
CA SER A 184 9.79 -24.87 15.86
C SER A 184 8.85 -24.00 15.03
N ALA A 185 8.78 -24.27 13.72
CA ALA A 185 7.80 -23.62 12.85
C ALA A 185 6.43 -23.67 13.53
N PRO A 186 5.65 -22.57 13.50
CA PRO A 186 4.28 -22.62 13.96
C PRO A 186 3.55 -23.74 13.22
N PRO A 187 2.56 -24.41 13.85
CA PRO A 187 1.71 -25.33 13.11
C PRO A 187 1.09 -24.59 11.91
N PRO A 188 0.80 -25.30 10.80
CA PRO A 188 0.19 -24.70 9.62
C PRO A 188 -1.04 -23.89 10.04
N ASP A 189 -1.14 -22.69 9.51
CA ASP A 189 -2.25 -21.82 9.84
C ASP A 189 -3.49 -22.17 9.02
N CYS A 190 -4.62 -21.54 9.34
CA CYS A 190 -5.88 -21.81 8.65
C CYS A 190 -5.81 -21.57 7.13
N ILE A 191 -4.87 -20.74 6.66
CA ILE A 191 -4.70 -20.38 5.26
C ILE A 191 -3.85 -21.46 4.57
N ASP A 192 -2.77 -21.90 5.20
CA ASP A 192 -1.95 -23.03 4.73
C ASP A 192 -2.81 -24.29 4.56
N ASP A 193 -3.63 -24.61 5.56
CA ASP A 193 -4.56 -25.75 5.52
C ASP A 193 -5.58 -25.61 4.37
N PHE A 194 -6.06 -24.39 4.10
CA PHE A 194 -7.00 -24.15 3.01
C PHE A 194 -6.37 -24.37 1.63
N PHE A 195 -5.14 -23.90 1.41
CA PHE A 195 -4.44 -24.13 0.15
C PHE A 195 -4.07 -25.60 -0.04
N ALA A 196 -3.68 -26.30 1.03
CA ALA A 196 -3.45 -27.74 1.00
C ALA A 196 -4.73 -28.50 0.60
N ASP A 197 -5.86 -28.20 1.25
CA ASP A 197 -7.17 -28.80 0.92
C ASP A 197 -7.59 -28.47 -0.54
N LEU A 198 -7.31 -27.26 -1.03
CA LEU A 198 -7.61 -26.85 -2.40
C LEU A 198 -6.81 -27.65 -3.44
N GLU A 199 -5.52 -27.86 -3.20
CA GLU A 199 -4.67 -28.69 -4.06
C GLU A 199 -5.08 -30.17 -4.01
N ASP A 200 -5.54 -30.67 -2.86
CA ASP A 200 -6.09 -32.01 -2.74
C ASP A 200 -7.38 -32.19 -3.55
N ILE A 201 -8.28 -31.18 -3.56
CA ILE A 201 -9.44 -31.18 -4.46
C ILE A 201 -8.99 -31.24 -5.91
N LYS A 202 -8.03 -30.41 -6.32
CA LYS A 202 -7.51 -30.37 -7.69
C LYS A 202 -6.92 -31.71 -8.12
N ARG A 203 -6.22 -32.40 -7.21
CA ARG A 203 -5.66 -33.75 -7.43
C ARG A 203 -6.72 -34.85 -7.46
N SER A 204 -7.81 -34.68 -6.70
CA SER A 204 -8.92 -35.66 -6.65
C SER A 204 -9.72 -35.74 -7.97
N ILE A 205 -9.64 -34.71 -8.82
CA ILE A 205 -10.32 -34.68 -10.12
C ILE A 205 -9.51 -35.51 -11.12
N THR A 206 -9.98 -36.72 -11.39
CA THR A 206 -9.32 -37.68 -12.29
C THR A 206 -9.55 -37.39 -13.77
N ASP A 207 -10.60 -36.64 -14.13
CA ASP A 207 -10.87 -36.22 -15.50
C ASP A 207 -10.08 -34.93 -15.83
N PRO A 208 -9.08 -34.99 -16.74
CA PRO A 208 -8.28 -33.83 -17.10
C PRO A 208 -9.10 -32.73 -17.78
N ALA A 209 -10.16 -33.06 -18.54
CA ALA A 209 -10.99 -32.05 -19.19
C ALA A 209 -11.82 -31.27 -18.17
N LEU A 210 -12.36 -31.95 -17.15
CA LEU A 210 -13.07 -31.31 -16.04
C LEU A 210 -12.12 -30.50 -15.16
N ARG A 211 -10.91 -31.02 -14.89
CA ARG A 211 -9.90 -30.34 -14.09
C ARG A 211 -9.44 -29.05 -14.76
N ASP A 212 -9.13 -29.10 -16.05
CA ASP A 212 -8.63 -27.92 -16.78
C ASP A 212 -9.75 -26.91 -17.05
N GLN A 213 -11.03 -27.33 -17.06
CA GLN A 213 -12.19 -26.42 -17.05
C GLN A 213 -12.36 -25.70 -15.72
N LEU A 214 -12.22 -26.42 -14.59
CA LEU A 214 -12.40 -25.84 -13.26
C LEU A 214 -11.15 -25.08 -12.76
N PHE A 215 -9.97 -25.52 -13.16
CA PHE A 215 -8.66 -24.96 -12.83
C PHE A 215 -7.84 -24.69 -14.11
N PRO A 216 -8.15 -23.61 -14.85
CA PRO A 216 -7.45 -23.30 -16.10
C PRO A 216 -5.95 -23.08 -15.88
N PRO A 217 -5.07 -23.63 -16.75
CA PRO A 217 -3.64 -23.43 -16.63
C PRO A 217 -3.29 -21.94 -16.80
N PRO A 218 -2.28 -21.43 -16.07
CA PRO A 218 -1.85 -20.04 -16.22
C PRO A 218 -1.40 -19.78 -17.67
N PRO A 219 -1.64 -18.56 -18.20
CA PRO A 219 -1.24 -18.23 -19.55
C PRO A 219 0.29 -18.42 -19.72
N PRO A 220 0.76 -18.88 -20.89
CA PRO A 220 2.19 -19.08 -21.12
C PRO A 220 2.93 -17.77 -20.87
N GLN A 221 3.92 -17.83 -19.96
CA GLN A 221 4.80 -16.70 -19.67
C GLN A 221 5.50 -16.28 -20.98
N GLN A 222 5.35 -15.01 -21.36
CA GLN A 222 6.05 -14.45 -22.52
C GLN A 222 7.55 -14.50 -22.26
N GLN A 223 8.26 -15.36 -23.00
CA GLN A 223 9.71 -15.33 -23.09
C GLN A 223 10.12 -14.04 -23.80
N PHE A 224 10.96 -13.23 -23.16
CA PHE A 224 11.50 -12.01 -23.75
C PHE A 224 12.57 -12.32 -24.81
N PRO A 225 12.62 -11.58 -25.93
CA PRO A 225 13.56 -11.81 -27.03
C PRO A 225 15.01 -11.38 -26.73
N ASP A 226 15.88 -11.95 -27.56
CA ASP A 226 17.36 -12.10 -27.61
C ASP A 226 18.26 -10.80 -27.62
N PRO A 227 19.61 -10.93 -27.53
CA PRO A 227 20.60 -9.94 -27.06
C PRO A 227 20.92 -8.75 -27.98
N GLU A 228 20.06 -8.38 -28.93
CA GLU A 228 20.25 -7.21 -29.81
C GLU A 228 19.61 -5.91 -29.25
N ALA A 229 19.14 -5.91 -28.00
CA ALA A 229 18.56 -4.71 -27.39
C ALA A 229 19.62 -3.60 -27.22
N MET A 230 19.27 -2.37 -27.60
CA MET A 230 20.06 -1.19 -27.23
C MET A 230 19.75 -0.79 -25.79
N LEU A 231 20.73 -0.29 -25.05
CA LEU A 231 20.47 0.40 -23.79
C LEU A 231 19.61 1.64 -24.06
N PRO A 232 18.65 1.96 -23.20
CA PRO A 232 17.87 3.20 -23.28
C PRO A 232 18.69 4.40 -22.76
N ALA A 233 19.93 4.53 -23.23
CA ALA A 233 20.86 5.59 -22.90
C ALA A 233 21.84 5.88 -24.05
N THR A 234 22.24 7.13 -24.16
CA THR A 234 23.17 7.64 -25.17
C THR A 234 24.34 8.36 -24.49
N LEU A 235 25.56 8.16 -25.00
CA LEU A 235 26.73 8.92 -24.55
C LEU A 235 27.03 10.03 -25.57
N ARG A 236 27.01 11.27 -25.09
CA ARG A 236 27.41 12.45 -25.85
C ARG A 236 28.78 12.93 -25.37
N VAL A 237 29.71 13.08 -26.30
CA VAL A 237 31.08 13.56 -26.05
C VAL A 237 31.26 14.88 -26.77
N VAL A 238 31.69 15.89 -26.01
CA VAL A 238 31.81 17.27 -26.47
C VAL A 238 33.25 17.75 -26.31
N THR A 239 33.80 18.32 -27.37
CA THR A 239 35.11 18.99 -27.36
C THR A 239 34.91 20.48 -27.65
N PRO A 240 35.05 21.38 -26.65
CA PRO A 240 34.78 22.80 -26.85
C PRO A 240 35.84 23.45 -27.74
N GLY A 241 35.43 23.97 -28.90
CA GLY A 241 36.31 24.63 -29.86
C GLY A 241 35.55 25.62 -30.74
N SER A 242 36.07 26.85 -30.83
CA SER A 242 35.55 28.04 -31.54
C SER A 242 34.37 27.82 -32.51
N GLY A 243 33.17 28.17 -32.07
CA GLY A 243 32.02 28.50 -32.92
C GLY A 243 31.09 27.33 -33.31
N THR A 244 31.58 26.09 -33.32
CA THR A 244 30.74 24.89 -33.52
C THR A 244 31.26 23.78 -32.64
N THR A 245 30.58 23.54 -31.52
CA THR A 245 30.80 22.39 -30.65
C THR A 245 30.81 21.13 -31.51
N THR A 246 31.95 20.42 -31.58
CA THR A 246 32.01 19.15 -32.31
C THR A 246 31.55 18.06 -31.36
N GLU A 247 30.45 17.40 -31.73
CA GLU A 247 29.74 16.46 -30.87
C GLU A 247 29.78 15.06 -31.47
N LEU A 248 30.00 14.06 -30.61
CA LEU A 248 29.86 12.66 -30.93
C LEU A 248 28.77 12.07 -30.04
N THR A 249 27.70 11.57 -30.63
CA THR A 249 26.64 10.83 -29.91
C THR A 249 26.75 9.36 -30.28
N LEU A 250 26.88 8.49 -29.27
CA LEU A 250 26.95 7.04 -29.42
C LEU A 250 25.77 6.40 -28.72
N ASP A 251 25.01 5.61 -29.47
CA ASP A 251 23.99 4.72 -28.92
C ASP A 251 24.69 3.50 -28.28
N LEU A 252 24.24 3.12 -27.09
CA LEU A 252 24.92 2.11 -26.28
C LEU A 252 24.27 0.72 -26.49
N PRO A 253 25.01 -0.34 -26.81
CA PRO A 253 24.44 -1.69 -26.87
C PRO A 253 24.12 -2.20 -25.46
N ALA A 254 23.12 -3.08 -25.29
CA ALA A 254 22.89 -3.76 -24.00
C ALA A 254 24.08 -4.63 -23.60
N ASN A 255 24.67 -5.33 -24.57
CA ASN A 255 25.88 -6.13 -24.39
C ASN A 255 26.72 -6.01 -25.66
N GLY A 256 27.95 -5.49 -25.55
CA GLY A 256 28.83 -5.39 -26.72
C GLY A 256 29.76 -4.18 -26.68
N ARG A 257 30.31 -3.83 -27.84
CA ARG A 257 31.28 -2.76 -28.01
C ARG A 257 30.90 -1.82 -29.15
N VAL A 258 31.05 -0.51 -28.92
CA VAL A 258 30.89 0.54 -29.94
C VAL A 258 32.11 1.46 -29.95
N ASP A 259 32.57 1.83 -31.14
CA ASP A 259 33.71 2.73 -31.34
C ASP A 259 33.31 4.03 -32.06
N GLY A 260 33.90 5.18 -31.70
CA GLY A 260 33.65 6.47 -32.38
C GLY A 260 34.74 7.53 -32.16
N SER A 261 34.97 8.44 -33.12
CA SER A 261 36.04 9.44 -33.08
C SER A 261 35.55 10.87 -33.36
N VAL A 262 36.16 11.87 -32.72
CA VAL A 262 35.84 13.30 -32.94
C VAL A 262 37.11 14.16 -32.85
N SER A 263 37.14 15.30 -33.56
CA SER A 263 38.27 16.24 -33.51
C SER A 263 37.75 17.67 -33.58
N ALA A 264 38.25 18.54 -32.69
CA ALA A 264 37.86 19.95 -32.65
C ALA A 264 39.07 20.88 -32.46
N LEU A 265 38.99 22.07 -33.04
CA LEU A 265 39.99 23.13 -32.90
C LEU A 265 39.44 24.25 -32.01
N ARG A 266 40.20 24.70 -31.01
CA ARG A 266 39.83 25.75 -30.07
C ARG A 266 40.72 26.98 -30.22
N ALA A 267 40.12 28.12 -30.59
CA ALA A 267 40.75 29.43 -30.53
C ALA A 267 41.00 29.85 -29.06
N ILE A 268 42.17 30.43 -28.78
CA ILE A 268 42.64 30.73 -27.42
C ILE A 268 42.53 32.25 -27.16
N PRO A 269 41.89 32.70 -26.07
CA PRO A 269 41.98 34.09 -25.61
C PRO A 269 43.38 34.42 -25.05
N GLU A 270 43.88 35.64 -25.26
CA GLU A 270 45.19 36.07 -24.74
C GLU A 270 45.27 35.90 -23.20
N GLY A 271 46.32 35.20 -22.72
CA GLY A 271 46.65 35.05 -21.30
C GLY A 271 46.13 33.80 -20.57
N ALA A 272 45.45 32.87 -21.24
CA ALA A 272 44.91 31.66 -20.61
C ALA A 272 45.92 30.49 -20.52
N LEU A 273 45.81 29.69 -19.45
CA LEU A 273 46.47 28.37 -19.35
C LEU A 273 45.99 27.46 -20.49
N PHE A 274 46.92 26.80 -21.18
CA PHE A 274 46.63 25.94 -22.33
C PHE A 274 46.01 24.61 -21.85
N ALA A 275 44.68 24.50 -21.83
CA ALA A 275 43.98 23.27 -21.45
C ALA A 275 43.01 22.79 -22.55
N GLY A 276 43.17 21.53 -22.96
CA GLY A 276 42.17 20.79 -23.73
C GLY A 276 41.14 20.20 -22.76
N VAL A 277 39.85 20.40 -23.04
CA VAL A 277 38.76 19.84 -22.23
C VAL A 277 37.95 18.90 -23.11
N VAL A 278 37.64 17.71 -22.59
CA VAL A 278 36.68 16.77 -23.18
C VAL A 278 35.58 16.54 -22.17
N GLN A 279 34.34 16.85 -22.53
CA GLN A 279 33.18 16.64 -21.67
C GLN A 279 32.39 15.40 -22.12
N PHE A 280 32.01 14.57 -21.17
CA PHE A 280 31.19 13.39 -21.36
C PHE A 280 29.83 13.63 -20.71
N GLU A 281 28.78 13.28 -21.42
CA GLU A 281 27.40 13.46 -20.99
C GLU A 281 26.61 12.18 -21.30
N LEU A 282 26.16 11.49 -20.25
CA LEU A 282 25.34 10.29 -20.37
C LEU A 282 23.87 10.67 -20.20
N ARG A 283 23.03 10.39 -21.21
CA ARG A 283 21.60 10.75 -21.22
C ARG A 283 20.72 9.52 -21.38
N PRO A 284 19.69 9.33 -20.56
CA PRO A 284 18.69 8.31 -20.75
C PRO A 284 17.71 8.71 -21.87
N SER A 285 17.04 7.72 -22.45
CA SER A 285 15.94 7.93 -23.42
C SER A 285 14.73 8.61 -22.74
N PRO A 286 13.81 9.25 -23.50
CA PRO A 286 12.71 10.08 -22.95
C PRO A 286 11.75 9.42 -21.93
N GLU A 287 11.79 8.09 -21.81
CA GLU A 287 10.97 7.30 -20.88
C GLU A 287 11.77 6.69 -19.72
N TRP A 288 13.07 6.96 -19.64
CA TRP A 288 13.99 6.32 -18.70
C TRP A 288 14.72 7.35 -17.84
N GLY A 289 15.08 6.96 -16.62
CA GLY A 289 15.90 7.75 -15.71
C GLY A 289 16.97 6.92 -15.02
N PHE A 290 18.01 7.58 -14.51
CA PHE A 290 19.04 6.94 -13.70
C PHE A 290 18.71 7.04 -12.22
N PHE A 291 18.79 5.96 -11.45
CA PHE A 291 18.51 6.01 -9.99
C PHE A 291 19.71 5.69 -9.10
N GLN A 292 20.80 5.16 -9.68
CA GLN A 292 22.07 4.90 -9.01
C GLN A 292 23.20 4.76 -10.04
N GLY A 293 24.46 4.87 -9.61
CA GLY A 293 25.63 4.67 -10.45
C GLY A 293 26.83 5.49 -9.98
N THR A 294 28.04 5.01 -10.28
CA THR A 294 29.29 5.72 -9.97
C THR A 294 30.21 5.74 -11.18
N VAL A 295 30.81 6.90 -11.48
CA VAL A 295 31.83 7.05 -12.52
C VAL A 295 33.19 7.11 -11.85
N ARG A 296 34.09 6.19 -12.21
CA ARG A 296 35.46 6.11 -11.66
C ARG A 296 36.52 6.25 -12.75
N GLU A 297 37.54 7.05 -12.50
CA GLU A 297 38.73 7.13 -13.34
C GLU A 297 39.80 6.14 -12.85
N GLY A 298 40.27 5.24 -13.71
CA GLY A 298 41.37 4.31 -13.41
C GLY A 298 40.99 2.92 -12.87
N GLY A 299 39.71 2.56 -12.88
CA GLY A 299 39.23 1.19 -12.60
C GLY A 299 38.54 0.98 -11.25
N ALA A 300 38.34 -0.29 -10.84
CA ALA A 300 37.62 -0.74 -9.63
C ALA A 300 38.20 -0.28 -8.26
N GLY A 301 39.27 0.51 -8.25
CA GLY A 301 39.82 1.21 -7.08
C GLY A 301 40.21 2.67 -7.37
N GLY A 302 39.73 3.21 -8.49
CA GLY A 302 40.04 4.55 -8.99
C GLY A 302 39.30 5.67 -8.28
N VAL A 303 39.63 6.92 -8.64
CA VAL A 303 39.01 8.11 -8.07
C VAL A 303 37.58 8.25 -8.59
N VAL A 304 36.60 8.42 -7.70
CA VAL A 304 35.22 8.72 -8.08
C VAL A 304 35.17 10.14 -8.64
N VAL A 305 34.81 10.28 -9.91
CA VAL A 305 34.71 11.56 -10.61
C VAL A 305 33.28 12.07 -10.68
N ASP A 306 32.28 11.18 -10.61
CA ASP A 306 30.86 11.54 -10.56
C ASP A 306 30.02 10.40 -9.93
N MET A 307 28.81 10.71 -9.44
CA MET A 307 27.87 9.76 -8.83
C MET A 307 26.41 10.19 -9.08
N VAL A 308 25.53 9.23 -9.40
CA VAL A 308 24.09 9.47 -9.49
C VAL A 308 23.52 9.68 -8.08
N ALA A 309 22.86 10.82 -7.85
CA ALA A 309 22.15 11.09 -6.60
C ALA A 309 20.65 10.69 -6.71
N PRO A 310 20.09 9.91 -5.77
CA PRO A 310 18.65 9.61 -5.73
C PRO A 310 17.79 10.87 -5.51
N PRO A 311 16.50 10.89 -5.93
CA PRO A 311 15.69 9.72 -6.30
C PRO A 311 15.80 9.32 -7.78
N LEU A 312 16.07 10.23 -8.72
CA LEU A 312 16.24 9.97 -10.16
C LEU A 312 17.03 11.15 -10.77
N ASP A 313 18.17 10.89 -11.39
CA ASP A 313 18.92 11.88 -12.16
C ASP A 313 18.64 11.72 -13.65
N LEU A 314 18.46 12.85 -14.34
CA LEU A 314 18.09 12.85 -15.75
C LEU A 314 19.31 12.79 -16.65
N GLN A 315 20.52 13.12 -16.20
CA GLN A 315 21.76 13.09 -16.99
C GLN A 315 22.99 12.99 -16.07
N GLN A 316 24.06 12.32 -16.50
CA GLN A 316 25.37 12.38 -15.81
C GLN A 316 26.39 13.16 -16.63
N PHE A 317 27.28 13.90 -15.98
CA PHE A 317 28.29 14.70 -16.64
C PHE A 317 29.64 14.66 -15.93
N TRP A 318 30.71 14.41 -16.68
CA TRP A 318 32.07 14.55 -16.19
C TRP A 318 32.99 15.11 -17.28
N SER A 319 34.16 15.60 -16.90
CA SER A 319 35.11 16.19 -17.85
C SER A 319 36.53 15.72 -17.60
N LEU A 320 37.29 15.64 -18.69
CA LEU A 320 38.71 15.34 -18.72
C LEU A 320 39.45 16.61 -19.14
N GLU A 321 40.24 17.17 -18.24
CA GLU A 321 41.12 18.30 -18.52
C GLU A 321 42.56 17.82 -18.75
N ILE A 322 43.18 18.30 -19.82
CA ILE A 322 44.57 18.03 -20.17
C ILE A 322 45.27 19.36 -20.33
N VAL A 323 46.17 19.65 -19.39
CA VAL A 323 47.00 20.86 -19.42
C VAL A 323 48.21 20.59 -20.30
N LEU A 324 48.45 21.48 -21.26
CA LEU A 324 49.62 21.46 -22.13
C LEU A 324 50.72 22.35 -21.51
N PRO A 325 51.86 21.79 -21.05
CA PRO A 325 52.98 22.57 -20.55
C PRO A 325 53.53 23.54 -21.60
N GLY A 326 54.14 24.65 -21.16
CA GLY A 326 54.55 25.76 -22.03
C GLY A 326 55.53 25.38 -23.15
N ASP A 327 56.34 24.36 -22.93
CA ASP A 327 57.44 23.87 -23.76
C ASP A 327 57.08 22.68 -24.67
N VAL A 328 55.91 22.07 -24.49
CA VAL A 328 55.49 20.86 -25.20
C VAL A 328 54.51 21.21 -26.34
N GLN A 329 54.79 20.70 -27.55
CA GLN A 329 53.95 20.92 -28.73
C GLN A 329 52.73 19.99 -28.79
N GLU A 330 52.80 18.82 -28.16
CA GLU A 330 51.75 17.79 -28.20
C GLU A 330 51.80 16.93 -26.93
N VAL A 331 50.65 16.71 -26.30
CA VAL A 331 50.48 15.80 -25.16
C VAL A 331 49.38 14.79 -25.49
N GLU A 332 49.70 13.51 -25.32
CA GLU A 332 48.79 12.39 -25.46
C GLU A 332 48.41 11.84 -24.07
N ARG A 333 47.11 11.70 -23.79
CA ARG A 333 46.60 11.09 -22.55
C ARG A 333 45.56 10.02 -22.88
N THR A 334 45.82 8.80 -22.43
CA THR A 334 44.84 7.71 -22.43
C THR A 334 44.00 7.78 -21.16
N PHE A 335 42.69 7.58 -21.28
CA PHE A 335 41.77 7.55 -20.16
C PHE A 335 40.95 6.25 -20.16
N ARG A 336 40.51 5.86 -18.97
CA ARG A 336 39.59 4.74 -18.73
C ARG A 336 38.61 5.15 -17.64
N TYR A 337 37.34 5.30 -18.01
CA TYR A 337 36.24 5.53 -17.09
C TYR A 337 35.41 4.26 -16.96
N GLU A 338 35.11 3.86 -15.72
CA GLU A 338 34.19 2.77 -15.40
C GLU A 338 32.94 3.36 -14.76
N VAL A 339 31.80 3.22 -15.45
CA VAL A 339 30.49 3.53 -14.91
C VAL A 339 29.94 2.23 -14.32
N GLY A 340 30.02 2.10 -13.00
CA GLY A 340 29.61 0.89 -12.29
C GLY A 340 28.23 1.04 -11.67
N GLN A 341 27.45 -0.04 -11.72
CA GLN A 341 26.11 -0.16 -11.13
C GLN A 341 25.15 0.95 -11.60
N LEU A 342 25.16 1.30 -12.88
CA LEU A 342 24.22 2.29 -13.43
C LEU A 342 22.80 1.71 -13.41
N GLY A 343 21.96 2.21 -12.51
CA GLY A 343 20.57 1.81 -12.40
C GLY A 343 19.69 2.55 -13.40
N LEU A 344 18.93 1.82 -14.19
CA LEU A 344 17.98 2.32 -15.19
C LEU A 344 16.55 1.96 -14.77
N GLU A 345 15.64 2.95 -14.79
CA GLU A 345 14.22 2.75 -14.48
C GLU A 345 13.32 3.46 -15.52
N GLN A 346 12.29 2.76 -16.00
CA GLN A 346 11.28 3.33 -16.89
C GLN A 346 10.28 4.18 -16.09
N MET A 347 10.21 5.47 -16.39
CA MET A 347 9.38 6.45 -15.68
C MET A 347 7.88 6.31 -15.98
N PHE A 348 7.52 5.77 -17.15
CA PHE A 348 6.14 5.59 -17.61
C PHE A 348 5.98 4.24 -18.32
N GLY A 349 5.01 3.40 -17.92
CA GLY A 349 4.77 2.08 -18.54
C GLY A 349 4.95 0.90 -17.58
N ASP A 350 5.36 -0.27 -18.10
CA ASP A 350 5.45 -1.57 -17.41
C ASP A 350 6.55 -1.67 -16.32
N ARG A 351 7.13 -0.54 -15.89
CA ARG A 351 8.17 -0.41 -14.85
C ARG A 351 9.35 -1.38 -15.04
N ALA A 352 9.91 -1.40 -16.25
CA ALA A 352 11.16 -2.10 -16.48
C ALA A 352 12.30 -1.43 -15.69
N THR A 353 13.14 -2.24 -15.05
CA THR A 353 14.35 -1.77 -14.35
C THR A 353 15.54 -2.65 -14.73
N GLY A 354 16.75 -2.14 -14.55
CA GLY A 354 17.96 -2.92 -14.82
C GLY A 354 19.22 -2.22 -14.34
N ILE A 355 20.32 -2.96 -14.34
CA ILE A 355 21.65 -2.44 -14.01
C ILE A 355 22.54 -2.59 -15.24
N ALA A 356 23.34 -1.56 -15.53
CA ALA A 356 24.35 -1.58 -16.57
C ALA A 356 25.72 -1.21 -16.00
N ASP A 357 26.76 -1.87 -16.49
CA ASP A 357 28.16 -1.50 -16.29
C ASP A 357 28.74 -1.06 -17.64
N LEU A 358 29.41 0.09 -17.66
CA LEU A 358 30.03 0.66 -18.86
C LEU A 358 31.53 0.88 -18.63
N VAL A 359 32.33 0.54 -19.62
CA VAL A 359 33.78 0.82 -19.65
C VAL A 359 34.06 1.69 -20.87
N ILE A 360 34.44 2.94 -20.63
CA ILE A 360 34.74 3.93 -21.66
C ILE A 360 36.25 4.13 -21.70
N THR A 361 36.87 3.81 -22.83
CA THR A 361 38.31 3.93 -23.04
C THR A 361 38.62 4.75 -24.28
N GLY A 362 39.60 5.65 -24.20
CA GLY A 362 39.96 6.49 -25.32
C GLY A 362 41.30 7.16 -25.11
N THR A 363 41.80 7.79 -26.17
CA THR A 363 43.04 8.56 -26.12
C THR A 363 42.84 9.93 -26.71
N VAL A 364 43.17 10.96 -25.93
CA VAL A 364 43.08 12.37 -26.33
C VAL A 364 44.48 12.88 -26.64
N ILE A 365 44.60 13.58 -27.75
CA ILE A 365 45.80 14.30 -28.15
C ILE A 365 45.47 15.79 -28.11
N VAL A 366 46.23 16.54 -27.34
CA VAL A 366 46.17 18.01 -27.31
C VAL A 366 47.44 18.54 -27.96
N SER A 367 47.31 19.21 -29.11
CA SER A 367 48.44 19.76 -29.85
C SER A 367 48.32 21.27 -30.02
N ARG A 368 49.45 21.97 -29.96
CA ARG A 368 49.54 23.41 -30.23
C ARG A 368 49.70 23.61 -31.73
N ARG A 369 48.78 24.37 -32.35
CA ARG A 369 48.84 24.79 -33.75
C ARG A 369 49.04 26.31 -33.83
N SER A 370 49.40 26.83 -35.01
CA SER A 370 49.53 28.27 -35.25
C SER A 370 48.25 29.04 -34.95
N ASP A 371 47.10 28.38 -35.07
CA ASP A 371 45.77 28.99 -35.06
C ASP A 371 44.99 28.67 -33.76
N GLY A 372 45.60 27.96 -32.79
CA GLY A 372 44.97 27.60 -31.51
C GLY A 372 45.43 26.26 -30.93
N ILE A 373 44.69 25.75 -29.94
CA ILE A 373 44.86 24.39 -29.41
C ILE A 373 43.92 23.45 -30.18
N GLN A 374 44.46 22.37 -30.72
CA GLN A 374 43.69 21.30 -31.33
C GLN A 374 43.55 20.13 -30.36
N THR A 375 42.31 19.74 -30.05
CA THR A 375 42.00 18.54 -29.26
C THR A 375 41.46 17.47 -30.19
N THR A 376 42.24 16.41 -30.39
CA THR A 376 41.89 15.26 -31.22
C THR A 376 41.62 14.06 -30.34
N LEU A 377 40.42 13.49 -30.47
CA LEU A 377 40.03 12.26 -29.78
C LEU A 377 40.17 11.09 -30.75
N LYS A 378 41.12 10.20 -30.48
CA LYS A 378 41.20 8.89 -31.16
C LYS A 378 39.92 8.09 -30.90
N PRO A 379 39.62 7.05 -31.69
CA PRO A 379 38.41 6.25 -31.50
C PRO A 379 38.24 5.84 -30.02
N ILE A 380 37.17 6.32 -29.39
CA ILE A 380 36.71 5.87 -28.07
C ILE A 380 36.07 4.51 -28.27
N SER A 381 36.42 3.57 -27.42
CA SER A 381 35.77 2.27 -27.27
C SER A 381 34.90 2.26 -26.03
N ILE A 382 33.64 1.88 -26.19
CA ILE A 382 32.70 1.67 -25.08
C ILE A 382 32.33 0.20 -25.04
N GLU A 383 32.59 -0.47 -23.92
CA GLU A 383 32.11 -1.82 -23.64
C GLU A 383 30.98 -1.75 -22.60
N SER A 384 29.86 -2.42 -22.88
CA SER A 384 28.70 -2.46 -21.99
C SER A 384 28.32 -3.89 -21.62
N LYS A 385 27.86 -4.05 -20.38
CA LYS A 385 27.17 -5.25 -19.90
C LYS A 385 25.93 -4.81 -19.15
N SER A 386 24.77 -5.38 -19.46
CA SER A 386 23.54 -4.97 -18.80
C SER A 386 22.54 -6.10 -18.57
N SER A 387 21.69 -5.89 -17.58
CA SER A 387 20.53 -6.74 -17.24
C SER A 387 19.19 -6.06 -17.53
N VAL A 388 19.19 -4.97 -18.31
CA VAL A 388 17.99 -4.18 -18.64
C VAL A 388 17.02 -5.03 -19.44
N GLY A 389 15.76 -5.13 -18.96
CA GLY A 389 14.70 -5.95 -19.57
C GLY A 389 14.29 -7.17 -18.74
N GLN A 390 14.99 -7.48 -17.64
CA GLN A 390 14.44 -8.40 -16.63
C GLN A 390 13.41 -7.64 -15.77
N ARG A 391 12.22 -8.23 -15.54
CA ARG A 391 11.36 -7.84 -14.42
C ARG A 391 12.11 -8.19 -13.13
N ALA A 392 12.99 -7.30 -12.69
CA ALA A 392 13.43 -7.33 -11.31
C ALA A 392 12.20 -6.96 -10.47
N GLY A 393 11.79 -7.87 -9.57
CA GLY A 393 10.85 -7.52 -8.52
C GLY A 393 11.42 -6.30 -7.81
N ALA A 394 10.82 -5.13 -8.05
CA ALA A 394 11.35 -3.85 -7.61
C ALA A 394 11.72 -3.92 -6.13
N ALA A 395 13.02 -3.79 -5.83
CA ALA A 395 13.50 -3.58 -4.47
C ALA A 395 13.31 -2.11 -4.12
N SER A 396 12.14 -1.78 -3.58
CA SER A 396 11.77 -0.42 -3.20
C SER A 396 12.34 -0.07 -1.81
N CYS A 397 12.33 1.20 -1.41
CA CYS A 397 12.50 1.55 0.01
C CYS A 397 11.46 0.88 0.93
N PHE A 398 10.36 0.37 0.35
CA PHE A 398 9.41 -0.48 1.03
C PHE A 398 9.81 -1.96 1.07
N ASP A 399 10.87 -2.41 0.42
CA ASP A 399 11.42 -3.77 0.60
C ASP A 399 12.17 -3.92 1.92
N GLY A 400 12.41 -2.82 2.65
CA GLY A 400 12.71 -2.82 4.08
C GLY A 400 11.47 -2.71 4.99
N LEU A 401 10.29 -2.43 4.41
CA LEU A 401 8.97 -2.41 5.08
C LEU A 401 8.12 -3.67 4.77
N LEU A 402 8.37 -4.40 3.69
CA LEU A 402 7.76 -5.70 3.38
C LEU A 402 8.26 -6.86 4.27
N PRO A 403 9.48 -6.83 4.86
CA PRO A 403 9.82 -7.71 5.98
C PRO A 403 9.04 -7.36 7.24
N TRP A 404 8.27 -6.25 7.24
CA TRP A 404 7.30 -6.00 8.30
C TRP A 404 6.11 -6.89 7.98
N GLY A 405 6.19 -8.08 8.54
CA GLY A 405 5.17 -9.12 8.47
C GLY A 405 3.80 -8.56 8.82
N PHE A 406 3.06 -8.17 7.79
CA PHE A 406 1.75 -8.77 7.67
C PHE A 406 1.89 -10.21 7.16
N MET A 407 2.84 -10.52 6.24
CA MET A 407 3.18 -11.89 5.80
C MET A 407 4.67 -12.02 5.39
N ALA A 408 5.25 -13.22 5.59
CA ALA A 408 6.70 -13.46 5.58
C ALA A 408 7.32 -13.73 4.20
N ASP A 409 6.50 -13.95 3.15
CA ASP A 409 6.92 -14.15 1.76
C ASP A 409 6.05 -13.30 0.81
N ARG A 410 6.65 -12.77 -0.25
CA ARG A 410 6.01 -11.92 -1.27
C ARG A 410 5.04 -12.71 -2.14
N ASP A 411 5.37 -13.95 -2.46
CA ASP A 411 4.49 -14.82 -3.26
C ASP A 411 3.28 -15.26 -2.42
N ASP A 412 3.51 -15.64 -1.16
CA ASP A 412 2.45 -15.93 -0.19
C ASP A 412 1.53 -14.71 0.03
N ALA A 413 2.08 -13.50 0.16
CA ALA A 413 1.30 -12.29 0.42
C ALA A 413 0.26 -12.01 -0.66
N VAL A 414 0.57 -12.28 -1.93
CA VAL A 414 -0.37 -12.11 -3.05
C VAL A 414 -1.49 -13.14 -2.96
N GLU A 415 -1.17 -14.40 -2.62
CA GLU A 415 -2.15 -15.48 -2.47
C GLU A 415 -3.08 -15.27 -1.28
N HIS A 416 -2.53 -14.87 -0.14
CA HIS A 416 -3.30 -14.56 1.06
C HIS A 416 -4.18 -13.31 0.87
N ALA A 417 -3.72 -12.29 0.13
CA ALA A 417 -4.53 -11.12 -0.20
C ALA A 417 -5.73 -11.47 -1.10
N LYS A 418 -5.54 -12.36 -2.08
CA LYS A 418 -6.64 -12.90 -2.91
C LYS A 418 -7.65 -13.64 -2.04
N LEU A 419 -7.18 -14.44 -1.09
CA LEU A 419 -8.02 -15.20 -0.16
C LEU A 419 -8.84 -14.28 0.77
N LEU A 420 -8.22 -13.25 1.35
CA LEU A 420 -8.90 -12.26 2.19
C LEU A 420 -9.99 -11.49 1.41
N MET A 421 -9.72 -11.14 0.15
CA MET A 421 -10.70 -10.50 -0.73
C MET A 421 -11.88 -11.43 -1.03
N LEU A 422 -11.61 -12.70 -1.36
CA LEU A 422 -12.64 -13.71 -1.59
C LEU A 422 -13.52 -13.89 -0.35
N ALA A 423 -12.92 -13.99 0.83
CA ALA A 423 -13.63 -14.13 2.08
C ALA A 423 -14.50 -12.90 2.40
N ALA A 424 -13.97 -11.68 2.24
CA ALA A 424 -14.74 -10.46 2.45
C ALA A 424 -15.96 -10.36 1.51
N LEU A 425 -15.79 -10.74 0.25
CA LEU A 425 -16.86 -10.77 -0.75
C LEU A 425 -17.91 -11.83 -0.39
N TYR A 426 -17.50 -13.05 -0.03
CA TYR A 426 -18.43 -14.11 0.40
C TYR A 426 -19.24 -13.69 1.63
N ALA A 427 -18.59 -13.16 2.68
CA ALA A 427 -19.25 -12.68 3.88
C ALA A 427 -20.29 -11.59 3.59
N TYR A 428 -19.95 -10.63 2.73
CA TYR A 428 -20.87 -9.61 2.25
C TYR A 428 -22.08 -10.22 1.52
N PHE A 429 -21.87 -11.23 0.65
CA PHE A 429 -22.96 -11.87 -0.09
C PHE A 429 -23.86 -12.75 0.78
N SER A 430 -23.30 -13.51 1.73
CA SER A 430 -24.06 -14.28 2.71
C SER A 430 -24.96 -13.37 3.56
N ASP A 431 -24.47 -12.18 3.96
CA ASP A 431 -25.25 -11.18 4.67
C ASP A 431 -26.35 -10.56 3.79
N VAL A 432 -26.03 -10.16 2.54
CA VAL A 432 -27.00 -9.60 1.59
C VAL A 432 -28.11 -10.60 1.26
N THR A 433 -27.77 -11.87 1.06
CA THR A 433 -28.74 -12.93 0.77
C THR A 433 -29.61 -13.26 1.98
N ALA A 434 -29.03 -13.38 3.18
CA ALA A 434 -29.74 -13.65 4.43
C ALA A 434 -30.71 -12.51 4.83
N ARG A 435 -30.30 -11.25 4.68
CA ARG A 435 -31.16 -10.08 5.00
C ARG A 435 -32.29 -9.87 4.01
N SER A 436 -32.16 -10.39 2.78
CA SER A 436 -33.08 -10.06 1.70
C SER A 436 -34.37 -10.86 1.70
N GLY A 437 -34.50 -11.97 2.43
CA GLY A 437 -35.74 -12.78 2.50
C GLY A 437 -36.38 -13.12 1.14
N GLY A 438 -35.62 -13.04 0.04
CA GLY A 438 -36.16 -12.92 -1.33
C GLY A 438 -35.64 -11.70 -2.10
N ALA A 439 -34.33 -11.57 -2.34
CA ALA A 439 -33.78 -10.57 -3.27
C ALA A 439 -34.32 -10.70 -4.71
N SER A 440 -34.47 -9.56 -5.40
CA SER A 440 -34.75 -9.50 -6.84
C SER A 440 -33.69 -10.23 -7.68
N THR A 441 -34.11 -10.84 -8.80
CA THR A 441 -33.26 -11.65 -9.69
C THR A 441 -31.96 -10.94 -10.12
N ARG A 442 -31.98 -9.61 -10.27
CA ARG A 442 -30.80 -8.82 -10.67
C ARG A 442 -29.71 -8.76 -9.59
N GLN A 443 -30.07 -8.64 -8.31
CA GLN A 443 -29.09 -8.62 -7.22
C GLN A 443 -28.43 -9.99 -7.02
N ARG A 444 -29.19 -11.08 -7.22
CA ARG A 444 -28.65 -12.44 -7.21
C ARG A 444 -27.68 -12.70 -8.35
N ILE A 445 -27.97 -12.20 -9.55
CA ILE A 445 -27.08 -12.32 -10.71
C ILE A 445 -25.77 -11.55 -10.46
N VAL A 446 -25.85 -10.28 -10.06
CA VAL A 446 -24.64 -9.49 -9.77
C VAL A 446 -23.81 -10.12 -8.66
N ALA A 447 -24.45 -10.60 -7.59
CA ALA A 447 -23.77 -11.30 -6.50
C ALA A 447 -23.09 -12.59 -6.98
N ALA A 448 -23.78 -13.40 -7.79
CA ALA A 448 -23.22 -14.62 -8.37
C ALA A 448 -22.04 -14.32 -9.31
N THR A 449 -22.10 -13.25 -10.12
CA THR A 449 -21.01 -12.83 -11.00
C THR A 449 -19.78 -12.39 -10.23
N ILE A 450 -19.95 -11.60 -9.15
CA ILE A 450 -18.82 -11.16 -8.32
C ILE A 450 -18.23 -12.33 -7.54
N TYR A 451 -19.07 -13.25 -7.02
CA TYR A 451 -18.60 -14.47 -6.36
C TYR A 451 -17.79 -15.37 -7.32
N ALA A 452 -18.26 -15.54 -8.56
CA ALA A 452 -17.52 -16.28 -9.58
C ALA A 452 -16.19 -15.60 -9.95
N ALA A 453 -16.18 -14.26 -10.08
CA ALA A 453 -14.97 -13.50 -10.35
C ALA A 453 -13.94 -13.61 -9.21
N ALA A 454 -14.40 -13.66 -7.96
CA ALA A 454 -13.53 -13.80 -6.80
C ALA A 454 -12.83 -15.18 -6.75
N TRP A 455 -13.55 -16.26 -7.08
CA TRP A 455 -12.94 -17.59 -7.25
C TRP A 455 -11.96 -17.63 -8.43
N GLY A 456 -12.25 -16.88 -9.50
CA GLY A 456 -11.34 -16.70 -10.63
C GLY A 456 -9.97 -16.12 -10.25
N LEU A 457 -9.90 -15.31 -9.18
CA LEU A 457 -8.62 -14.80 -8.65
C LEU A 457 -7.72 -15.89 -8.05
N LEU A 458 -8.30 -16.98 -7.57
CA LEU A 458 -7.61 -18.19 -7.12
C LEU A 458 -7.41 -19.22 -8.23
N GLY A 459 -7.71 -18.85 -9.48
CA GLY A 459 -7.60 -19.75 -10.63
C GLY A 459 -8.72 -20.80 -10.70
N VAL A 460 -9.90 -20.53 -10.10
CA VAL A 460 -11.05 -21.43 -10.11
C VAL A 460 -12.20 -20.85 -10.94
N ASP A 461 -12.68 -21.57 -11.95
CA ASP A 461 -13.81 -21.14 -12.78
C ASP A 461 -15.16 -21.71 -12.28
N MET A 462 -15.89 -20.88 -11.52
CA MET A 462 -17.22 -21.25 -11.01
C MET A 462 -18.32 -21.29 -12.09
N ALA A 463 -18.06 -20.82 -13.32
CA ALA A 463 -19.00 -20.87 -14.43
C ALA A 463 -19.00 -22.24 -15.16
N ALA A 464 -18.06 -23.13 -14.85
CA ALA A 464 -17.95 -24.45 -15.47
C ALA A 464 -19.25 -25.29 -15.28
N PRO A 465 -19.94 -25.73 -16.34
CA PRO A 465 -21.29 -26.31 -16.25
C PRO A 465 -21.35 -27.71 -15.63
N ASN A 466 -20.25 -28.46 -15.61
CA ASN A 466 -20.21 -29.86 -15.18
C ASN A 466 -19.54 -30.09 -13.81
N ALA A 467 -19.31 -29.02 -13.03
CA ALA A 467 -18.51 -29.06 -11.81
C ALA A 467 -19.34 -28.89 -10.51
N GLU A 468 -20.67 -29.08 -10.53
CA GLU A 468 -21.55 -28.76 -9.39
C GLU A 468 -21.17 -29.45 -8.07
N ALA A 469 -20.73 -30.72 -8.12
CA ALA A 469 -20.27 -31.44 -6.93
C ALA A 469 -18.98 -30.83 -6.35
N GLN A 470 -18.04 -30.44 -7.21
CA GLN A 470 -16.77 -29.81 -6.82
C GLN A 470 -16.99 -28.38 -6.32
N LYS A 471 -17.93 -27.62 -6.92
CA LYS A 471 -18.34 -26.28 -6.45
C LYS A 471 -18.93 -26.31 -5.04
N LEU A 472 -19.71 -27.35 -4.73
CA LEU A 472 -20.25 -27.56 -3.38
C LEU A 472 -19.11 -27.82 -2.37
N GLU A 473 -18.11 -28.60 -2.76
CA GLU A 473 -16.96 -28.89 -1.91
C GLU A 473 -16.07 -27.66 -1.67
N LEU A 474 -15.81 -26.86 -2.70
CA LEU A 474 -15.12 -25.57 -2.59
C LEU A 474 -15.85 -24.61 -1.64
N THR A 475 -17.19 -24.60 -1.68
CA THR A 475 -18.01 -23.80 -0.76
C THR A 475 -17.90 -24.31 0.69
N ARG A 476 -17.76 -25.62 0.90
CA ARG A 476 -17.49 -26.20 2.24
C ARG A 476 -16.11 -25.84 2.75
N LEU A 477 -15.07 -25.88 1.92
CA LEU A 477 -13.72 -25.46 2.29
C LEU A 477 -13.70 -24.00 2.77
N LEU A 478 -14.38 -23.13 2.03
CA LEU A 478 -14.50 -21.72 2.41
C LEU A 478 -15.22 -21.57 3.77
N GLY A 479 -16.27 -22.36 4.02
CA GLY A 479 -16.94 -22.42 5.33
C GLY A 479 -16.01 -22.86 6.47
N ARG A 480 -15.17 -23.89 6.24
CA ARG A 480 -14.16 -24.38 7.19
C ARG A 480 -13.10 -23.32 7.48
N LEU A 481 -12.66 -22.58 6.46
CA LEU A 481 -11.74 -21.44 6.62
C LEU A 481 -12.33 -20.38 7.56
N PHE A 482 -13.59 -19.97 7.35
CA PHE A 482 -14.25 -19.02 8.25
C PHE A 482 -14.41 -19.54 9.67
N GLN A 483 -14.68 -20.84 9.84
CA GLN A 483 -14.74 -21.47 11.15
C GLN A 483 -13.39 -21.39 11.85
N CYS A 484 -12.32 -21.77 11.16
CA CYS A 484 -10.95 -21.72 11.68
C CYS A 484 -10.53 -20.28 12.03
N TRP A 485 -10.86 -19.30 11.18
CA TRP A 485 -10.61 -17.88 11.47
C TRP A 485 -11.42 -17.37 12.67
N CYS A 486 -12.68 -17.80 12.82
CA CYS A 486 -13.47 -17.48 13.99
C CYS A 486 -12.83 -18.03 15.27
N ASP A 487 -12.37 -19.28 15.25
CA ASP A 487 -11.66 -19.89 16.39
C ASP A 487 -10.31 -19.22 16.65
N ALA A 488 -9.56 -18.85 15.61
CA ALA A 488 -8.27 -18.16 15.73
C ALA A 488 -8.42 -16.74 16.33
N MET A 489 -9.55 -16.07 16.07
CA MET A 489 -9.88 -14.77 16.68
C MET A 489 -10.19 -14.88 18.18
N LEU A 490 -10.49 -16.08 18.69
CA LEU A 490 -10.57 -16.33 20.12
C LEU A 490 -9.16 -16.45 20.68
N TYR A 491 -8.57 -15.30 21.02
CA TYR A 491 -7.22 -15.24 21.59
C TYR A 491 -7.12 -16.18 22.81
N PRO A 492 -6.32 -17.26 22.75
CA PRO A 492 -6.30 -18.29 23.78
C PRO A 492 -5.51 -17.89 25.03
N GLY A 493 -5.08 -16.62 25.11
CA GLY A 493 -4.13 -16.14 26.10
C GLY A 493 -2.68 -16.47 25.74
N PRO A 494 -1.72 -15.85 26.44
CA PRO A 494 -0.32 -16.24 26.34
C PRO A 494 -0.16 -17.69 26.84
N ARG A 495 0.52 -18.52 26.07
CA ARG A 495 0.88 -19.89 26.46
C ARG A 495 2.39 -20.03 26.38
N CYS A 496 3.00 -20.62 27.40
CA CYS A 496 4.40 -21.02 27.33
C CYS A 496 4.46 -22.32 26.51
N THR A 497 4.60 -22.21 25.18
CA THR A 497 4.54 -23.34 24.23
C THR A 497 5.92 -23.90 23.87
N SER A 498 6.98 -23.13 24.04
CA SER A 498 8.36 -23.54 23.78
C SER A 498 9.01 -24.12 25.04
N ALA A 499 9.90 -25.10 24.86
CA ALA A 499 10.75 -25.62 25.95
C ALA A 499 11.63 -24.52 26.59
N HIS A 500 11.89 -23.44 25.85
CA HIS A 500 12.63 -22.27 26.32
C HIS A 500 11.68 -21.11 26.58
N HIS A 501 11.59 -20.69 27.85
CA HIS A 501 10.82 -19.51 28.24
C HIS A 501 11.73 -18.28 28.20
N GLY A 502 11.29 -17.21 27.53
CA GLY A 502 12.03 -15.96 27.39
C GLY A 502 11.58 -15.15 26.17
N VAL A 503 12.35 -14.12 25.82
CA VAL A 503 12.13 -13.28 24.63
C VAL A 503 13.30 -13.40 23.67
N TYR A 504 13.02 -13.73 22.42
CA TYR A 504 14.00 -13.79 21.35
C TYR A 504 14.50 -12.38 21.00
N LEU A 505 15.83 -12.21 20.93
CA LEU A 505 16.49 -10.95 20.60
C LEU A 505 17.11 -10.95 19.19
N GLY A 506 17.08 -12.09 18.50
CA GLY A 506 17.67 -12.30 17.19
C GLY A 506 18.24 -13.72 17.05
N CYS A 507 18.64 -14.10 15.84
CA CYS A 507 19.21 -15.41 15.55
C CYS A 507 20.53 -15.32 14.81
N ALA A 508 21.33 -16.37 14.96
CA ALA A 508 22.71 -16.49 14.57
C ALA A 508 22.91 -17.74 13.74
N THR A 509 23.73 -17.63 12.70
CA THR A 509 24.18 -18.76 11.92
C THR A 509 25.51 -19.25 12.49
N ILE A 510 25.55 -20.51 12.91
CA ILE A 510 26.72 -21.18 13.47
C ILE A 510 27.38 -22.01 12.38
N GLY A 511 28.67 -21.76 12.12
CA GLY A 511 29.46 -22.54 11.18
C GLY A 511 29.84 -23.92 11.71
N PRO A 512 30.45 -24.77 10.86
CA PRO A 512 30.85 -26.14 11.23
C PRO A 512 31.86 -26.18 12.39
N ASN A 513 32.65 -25.12 12.57
CA ASN A 513 33.63 -25.00 13.65
C ASN A 513 33.03 -24.46 14.97
N GLY A 514 31.70 -24.29 15.06
CA GLY A 514 31.02 -23.79 16.26
C GLY A 514 31.08 -22.26 16.47
N GLN A 515 31.64 -21.53 15.51
CA GLN A 515 31.72 -20.06 15.52
C GLN A 515 30.48 -19.40 14.90
N ILE A 516 30.13 -18.20 15.35
CA ILE A 516 29.05 -17.42 14.74
C ILE A 516 29.56 -16.78 13.45
N LEU A 517 28.80 -16.92 12.37
CA LEU A 517 29.10 -16.41 11.03
C LEU A 517 28.33 -15.11 10.74
N SER A 518 27.06 -15.08 11.14
CA SER A 518 26.14 -13.96 10.95
C SER A 518 25.15 -13.92 12.11
N PHE A 519 24.61 -12.73 12.37
CA PHE A 519 23.56 -12.50 13.37
C PHE A 519 22.52 -11.54 12.80
N ASP A 520 21.27 -12.00 12.73
CA ASP A 520 20.09 -11.18 12.43
C ASP A 520 19.40 -10.80 13.75
N MET A 521 19.35 -9.49 14.03
CA MET A 521 18.74 -8.94 15.25
C MET A 521 17.21 -8.85 15.22
N TRP A 522 16.59 -9.19 14.09
CA TRP A 522 15.15 -9.09 13.86
C TRP A 522 14.47 -10.45 13.80
N GLU A 523 15.22 -11.48 13.42
CA GLU A 523 14.71 -12.85 13.32
C GLU A 523 14.09 -13.32 14.65
N HIS A 524 12.84 -13.77 14.58
CA HIS A 524 11.98 -14.17 15.70
C HIS A 524 11.79 -13.13 16.82
N ARG A 525 12.32 -11.91 16.68
CA ARG A 525 12.14 -10.84 17.66
C ARG A 525 10.72 -10.30 17.57
N ARG A 526 10.06 -10.17 18.73
CA ARG A 526 8.69 -9.66 18.84
C ARG A 526 8.65 -8.46 19.76
N HIS A 527 7.88 -7.44 19.36
CA HIS A 527 7.66 -6.23 20.13
C HIS A 527 6.24 -6.22 20.71
N VAL A 528 6.10 -5.74 21.95
CA VAL A 528 4.79 -5.54 22.56
C VAL A 528 4.20 -4.25 21.99
N LEU A 529 3.22 -4.41 21.10
CA LEU A 529 2.41 -3.31 20.58
C LEU A 529 1.18 -3.14 21.47
N THR A 530 1.06 -2.01 22.14
CA THR A 530 -0.11 -1.72 22.99
C THR A 530 -1.24 -1.13 22.15
N GLY A 531 -2.48 -1.59 22.36
CA GLY A 531 -3.67 -1.04 21.70
C GLY A 531 -3.78 0.49 21.74
N PRO A 532 -3.51 1.17 22.88
CA PRO A 532 -3.48 2.63 22.94
C PRO A 532 -2.47 3.29 21.99
N LEU A 533 -1.30 2.70 21.78
CA LEU A 533 -0.29 3.21 20.86
C LEU A 533 -0.75 3.09 19.40
N ILE A 534 -1.30 1.93 19.03
CA ILE A 534 -1.85 1.71 17.69
C ILE A 534 -3.03 2.65 17.43
N ASN A 535 -3.94 2.78 18.40
CA ASN A 535 -5.07 3.70 18.33
C ASN A 535 -4.61 5.17 18.22
N HIS A 536 -3.50 5.54 18.87
CA HIS A 536 -2.91 6.87 18.72
C HIS A 536 -2.42 7.11 17.28
N TRP A 537 -1.68 6.17 16.69
CA TRP A 537 -1.21 6.29 15.31
C TRP A 537 -2.35 6.33 14.29
N LEU A 538 -3.34 5.46 14.44
CA LEU A 538 -4.51 5.40 13.56
C LEU A 538 -5.44 6.61 13.73
N GLY A 539 -5.48 7.19 14.93
CA GLY A 539 -6.19 8.43 15.21
C GLY A 539 -5.70 9.62 14.38
N VAL A 540 -4.41 9.65 13.99
CA VAL A 540 -3.87 10.66 13.05
C VAL A 540 -4.62 10.64 11.72
N PHE A 541 -5.03 9.46 11.28
CA PHE A 541 -5.78 9.24 10.05
C PHE A 541 -7.30 9.18 10.27
N ARG A 542 -7.79 9.53 11.48
CA ARG A 542 -9.20 9.45 11.89
C ARG A 542 -9.82 8.05 11.71
N ILE A 543 -9.01 7.00 11.78
CA ILE A 543 -9.50 5.62 11.76
C ILE A 543 -10.06 5.28 13.15
N ALA A 544 -11.20 4.58 13.20
CA ALA A 544 -11.81 4.17 14.46
C ALA A 544 -10.87 3.24 15.27
N PRO A 545 -11.02 3.16 16.61
CA PRO A 545 -10.19 2.29 17.43
C PRO A 545 -10.16 0.84 16.90
N VAL A 546 -8.97 0.24 16.85
CA VAL A 546 -8.75 -1.09 16.24
C VAL A 546 -9.58 -2.15 16.92
N ASP A 547 -9.76 -2.05 18.24
CA ASP A 547 -10.56 -2.97 19.02
C ASP A 547 -12.02 -3.00 18.55
N VAL A 548 -12.59 -1.85 18.16
CA VAL A 548 -13.97 -1.77 17.64
C VAL A 548 -14.06 -2.37 16.24
N ILE A 549 -13.09 -2.07 15.37
CA ILE A 549 -13.06 -2.60 14.00
C ILE A 549 -12.86 -4.11 14.02
N ALA A 550 -11.85 -4.59 14.77
CA ALA A 550 -11.52 -6.00 14.89
C ALA A 550 -12.65 -6.80 15.54
N ALA A 551 -13.31 -6.28 16.59
CA ALA A 551 -14.44 -6.96 17.21
C ALA A 551 -15.65 -7.08 16.26
N ARG A 552 -15.94 -6.03 15.49
CA ARG A 552 -17.02 -6.07 14.47
C ARG A 552 -16.68 -7.02 13.33
N LEU A 553 -15.43 -7.05 12.90
CA LEU A 553 -14.95 -7.97 11.88
C LEU A 553 -15.02 -9.43 12.36
N ALA A 554 -14.53 -9.72 13.58
CA ALA A 554 -14.63 -11.04 14.19
C ALA A 554 -16.09 -11.49 14.34
N GLN A 555 -16.98 -10.58 14.75
CA GLN A 555 -18.41 -10.86 14.83
C GLN A 555 -19.01 -11.23 13.46
N ALA A 556 -18.62 -10.52 12.39
CA ALA A 556 -19.08 -10.82 11.04
C ALA A 556 -18.56 -12.19 10.54
N ILE A 557 -17.26 -12.47 10.74
CA ILE A 557 -16.62 -13.74 10.38
C ILE A 557 -17.29 -14.91 11.08
N CYS A 558 -17.48 -14.83 12.40
CA CYS A 558 -18.14 -15.88 13.19
C CYS A 558 -19.62 -16.06 12.83
N CYS A 559 -20.32 -14.97 12.48
CA CYS A 559 -21.71 -15.04 12.04
C CYS A 559 -21.86 -15.77 10.70
N VAL A 560 -20.95 -15.50 9.75
CA VAL A 560 -20.92 -16.19 8.44
C VAL A 560 -20.55 -17.67 8.59
N ALA A 561 -19.72 -18.01 9.56
CA ALA A 561 -19.40 -19.40 9.90
C ALA A 561 -20.57 -20.19 10.53
N GLY A 562 -21.69 -19.53 10.88
CA GLY A 562 -22.85 -20.19 11.49
C GLY A 562 -22.63 -20.63 12.95
N LEU A 563 -21.60 -20.09 13.62
CA LEU A 563 -21.26 -20.42 15.01
C LEU A 563 -21.99 -19.51 16.01
N PRO A 564 -22.29 -19.99 17.23
CA PRO A 564 -22.88 -19.17 18.28
C PRO A 564 -21.91 -18.04 18.67
N LEU A 565 -22.40 -16.80 18.58
CA LEU A 565 -21.62 -15.60 18.83
C LEU A 565 -21.07 -15.58 20.27
N PRO A 566 -19.78 -15.25 20.49
CA PRO A 566 -19.32 -14.91 21.83
C PRO A 566 -20.10 -13.69 22.32
N ALA A 567 -20.72 -13.80 23.50
CA ALA A 567 -21.48 -12.74 24.13
C ALA A 567 -20.54 -11.61 24.59
N LEU A 568 -20.11 -10.77 23.66
CA LEU A 568 -19.46 -9.50 23.99
C LEU A 568 -20.50 -8.55 24.61
N PRO A 569 -20.09 -7.63 25.50
CA PRO A 569 -20.95 -6.55 25.96
C PRO A 569 -21.20 -5.58 24.80
N VAL A 570 -22.03 -6.02 23.86
CA VAL A 570 -22.65 -5.12 22.91
C VAL A 570 -23.52 -4.21 23.77
N ARG A 571 -23.30 -2.89 23.69
CA ARG A 571 -24.36 -1.92 23.96
C ARG A 571 -25.47 -2.19 22.95
N SER A 572 -26.26 -3.22 23.21
CA SER A 572 -27.39 -3.64 22.41
C SER A 572 -28.53 -2.71 22.77
N ARG A 573 -28.75 -1.67 21.94
CA ARG A 573 -30.08 -1.22 21.48
C ARG A 573 -30.10 0.15 20.80
N ASP A 574 -29.03 0.94 20.83
CA ASP A 574 -29.12 2.33 20.34
C ASP A 574 -28.73 2.54 18.86
N TRP A 575 -27.96 1.65 18.24
CA TRP A 575 -27.48 1.84 16.84
C TRP A 575 -28.59 1.85 15.78
N LEU A 576 -29.71 1.16 16.02
CA LEU A 576 -30.87 1.20 15.10
C LEU A 576 -31.65 2.51 15.21
N ARG A 577 -31.45 3.28 16.30
CA ARG A 577 -32.08 4.58 16.52
C ARG A 577 -31.22 5.73 15.98
N ASP A 578 -29.90 5.56 15.94
CA ASP A 578 -28.94 6.62 15.60
C ASP A 578 -28.43 6.59 14.14
N GLY A 579 -28.80 5.56 13.37
CA GLY A 579 -28.49 5.48 11.94
C GLY A 579 -27.08 4.97 11.64
N LEU A 580 -26.92 4.29 10.50
CA LEU A 580 -25.64 3.85 9.97
C LEU A 580 -24.93 5.05 9.32
N PRO A 581 -23.78 5.51 9.82
CA PRO A 581 -23.08 6.63 9.22
C PRO A 581 -22.56 6.25 7.82
N VAL A 582 -22.80 7.12 6.84
CA VAL A 582 -22.36 6.97 5.45
C VAL A 582 -21.71 8.29 5.02
N GLY A 583 -20.39 8.40 5.16
CA GLY A 583 -19.66 9.65 4.90
C GLY A 583 -20.15 10.79 5.80
N HIS A 584 -20.69 11.85 5.20
CA HIS A 584 -21.31 12.97 5.93
C HIS A 584 -22.82 12.79 6.20
N GLY A 585 -23.40 11.64 5.83
CA GLY A 585 -24.81 11.29 6.05
C GLY A 585 -25.02 10.15 7.05
N ALA A 586 -26.29 9.80 7.28
CA ALA A 586 -26.71 8.67 8.10
C ALA A 586 -27.92 7.94 7.50
N LEU A 587 -27.90 6.61 7.50
CA LEU A 587 -28.93 5.73 6.95
C LEU A 587 -29.73 5.07 8.08
N PHE A 588 -31.05 5.22 8.08
CA PHE A 588 -31.96 4.68 9.08
C PHE A 588 -32.91 3.67 8.44
N PHE A 589 -33.19 2.58 9.15
CA PHE A 589 -34.19 1.60 8.76
C PHE A 589 -35.38 1.71 9.72
N LYS A 590 -36.54 2.13 9.23
CA LYS A 590 -37.74 2.36 10.05
C LYS A 590 -38.92 1.54 9.56
N PHE A 591 -39.63 0.94 10.51
CA PHE A 591 -40.87 0.20 10.25
C PHE A 591 -42.11 1.10 10.23
N ASN A 592 -42.03 2.29 10.83
CA ASN A 592 -43.13 3.26 10.92
C ASN A 592 -42.76 4.60 10.27
N ALA A 593 -43.76 5.32 9.77
CA ALA A 593 -43.57 6.66 9.20
C ALA A 593 -43.10 7.64 10.28
N SER A 594 -41.97 8.32 10.03
CA SER A 594 -41.52 9.46 10.85
C SER A 594 -42.44 10.66 10.67
N THR A 595 -42.62 11.44 11.74
CA THR A 595 -43.43 12.68 11.78
C THR A 595 -42.70 13.92 11.24
N GLU A 596 -41.41 13.80 10.90
CA GLU A 596 -40.62 14.89 10.32
C GLU A 596 -40.82 15.01 8.80
N PRO A 597 -40.56 16.19 8.19
CA PRO A 597 -40.65 16.37 6.74
C PRO A 597 -39.57 15.54 6.04
N VAL A 598 -40.00 14.55 5.26
CA VAL A 598 -39.12 13.59 4.58
C VAL A 598 -39.54 13.48 3.10
N GLN A 599 -38.56 13.56 2.20
CA GLN A 599 -38.80 13.51 0.75
C GLN A 599 -38.83 12.06 0.27
N GLU A 600 -39.94 11.59 -0.30
CA GLU A 600 -39.99 10.25 -0.89
C GLU A 600 -39.24 10.19 -2.22
N VAL A 601 -38.36 9.20 -2.36
CA VAL A 601 -37.51 8.97 -3.53
C VAL A 601 -37.53 7.49 -3.89
N GLY A 602 -37.30 7.17 -5.16
CA GLY A 602 -37.20 5.79 -5.61
C GLY A 602 -35.91 5.10 -5.13
N GLY A 603 -35.89 3.76 -5.13
CA GLY A 603 -34.75 2.97 -4.65
C GLY A 603 -33.43 3.24 -5.39
N GLY A 604 -33.46 3.62 -6.67
CA GLY A 604 -32.25 4.03 -7.39
C GLY A 604 -31.70 5.39 -6.94
N GLU A 605 -32.58 6.32 -6.61
CA GLU A 605 -32.21 7.67 -6.16
C GLU A 605 -31.62 7.64 -4.75
N ILE A 606 -32.11 6.76 -3.87
CA ILE A 606 -31.53 6.63 -2.53
C ILE A 606 -30.08 6.10 -2.57
N VAL A 607 -29.77 5.21 -3.51
CA VAL A 607 -28.39 4.71 -3.72
C VAL A 607 -27.50 5.81 -4.27
N ARG A 608 -28.00 6.61 -5.22
CA ARG A 608 -27.26 7.77 -5.75
C ARG A 608 -26.93 8.79 -4.66
N ARG A 609 -27.88 9.09 -3.78
CA ARG A 609 -27.69 9.99 -2.62
C ARG A 609 -26.74 9.41 -1.58
N MET A 610 -26.74 8.09 -1.39
CA MET A 610 -25.82 7.38 -0.50
C MET A 610 -24.37 7.48 -0.99
N VAL A 611 -24.15 7.31 -2.31
CA VAL A 611 -22.84 7.53 -2.94
C VAL A 611 -22.43 9.01 -2.85
N GLY A 612 -23.37 9.94 -3.03
CA GLY A 612 -23.12 11.37 -2.84
C GLY A 612 -22.70 11.72 -1.39
N ALA A 613 -23.30 11.10 -0.39
CA ALA A 613 -22.94 11.30 1.02
C ALA A 613 -21.52 10.82 1.37
N LEU A 614 -21.00 9.82 0.66
CA LEU A 614 -19.61 9.33 0.79
C LEU A 614 -18.59 10.29 0.19
N LEU A 615 -18.99 11.10 -0.80
CA LEU A 615 -18.10 11.89 -1.65
C LEU A 615 -18.21 13.41 -1.42
N ALA A 616 -19.12 13.88 -0.56
CA ALA A 616 -19.36 15.31 -0.31
C ALA A 616 -18.37 15.94 0.68
N ASP A 617 -18.20 17.26 0.61
CA ASP A 617 -17.45 18.07 1.59
C ASP A 617 -18.23 18.29 2.90
N ALA A 618 -17.51 18.52 4.01
CA ALA A 618 -18.04 18.57 5.38
C ALA A 618 -19.05 19.69 5.69
N GLU A 619 -19.28 20.64 4.77
CA GLU A 619 -20.11 21.83 4.97
C GLU A 619 -21.47 21.80 4.25
N ALA A 620 -21.83 20.70 3.58
CA ALA A 620 -23.07 20.63 2.80
C ALA A 620 -24.33 20.44 3.69
N PRO A 621 -25.43 21.18 3.44
CA PRO A 621 -26.66 21.07 4.23
C PRO A 621 -27.34 19.70 4.04
N LEU A 622 -27.72 19.05 5.14
CA LEU A 622 -28.28 17.70 5.13
C LEU A 622 -29.79 17.70 4.92
N SER A 623 -30.27 16.79 4.07
CA SER A 623 -31.69 16.55 3.76
C SER A 623 -32.08 15.10 4.02
N ARG A 624 -33.35 14.85 4.37
CA ARG A 624 -33.89 13.50 4.61
C ARG A 624 -34.67 12.98 3.43
N PHE A 625 -34.25 11.82 2.94
CA PHE A 625 -34.86 11.08 1.84
C PHE A 625 -35.44 9.77 2.35
N ARG A 626 -36.53 9.28 1.77
CA ARG A 626 -37.16 8.00 2.14
C ARG A 626 -37.52 7.21 0.90
N THR A 627 -37.22 5.91 0.90
CA THR A 627 -37.80 4.99 -0.08
C THR A 627 -38.61 3.92 0.63
N ARG A 628 -39.74 3.55 0.04
CA ARG A 628 -40.52 2.39 0.48
C ARG A 628 -40.01 1.15 -0.22
N LEU A 629 -39.67 0.13 0.55
CA LEU A 629 -39.29 -1.18 0.03
C LEU A 629 -40.55 -2.00 -0.28
N ALA A 630 -40.40 -3.00 -1.15
CA ALA A 630 -41.52 -3.86 -1.58
C ALA A 630 -42.19 -4.63 -0.43
N ASN A 631 -41.49 -4.80 0.70
CA ASN A 631 -42.00 -5.43 1.93
C ASN A 631 -42.66 -4.44 2.91
N GLY A 632 -42.87 -3.19 2.50
CA GLY A 632 -43.51 -2.15 3.32
C GLY A 632 -42.59 -1.42 4.30
N MET A 633 -41.33 -1.84 4.45
CA MET A 633 -40.34 -1.12 5.25
C MET A 633 -39.90 0.20 4.59
N PHE A 634 -39.54 1.19 5.40
CA PHE A 634 -39.00 2.46 4.92
C PHE A 634 -37.50 2.54 5.20
N VAL A 635 -36.73 2.88 4.17
CA VAL A 635 -35.32 3.24 4.32
C VAL A 635 -35.26 4.76 4.26
N GLU A 636 -34.76 5.39 5.33
CA GLU A 636 -34.55 6.83 5.39
C GLU A 636 -33.05 7.14 5.32
N LEU A 637 -32.65 8.05 4.45
CA LEU A 637 -31.28 8.51 4.28
C LEU A 637 -31.20 9.99 4.62
N VAL A 638 -30.38 10.36 5.59
CA VAL A 638 -29.89 11.72 5.78
C VAL A 638 -28.63 11.84 4.94
N ALA A 639 -28.65 12.63 3.87
CA ALA A 639 -27.50 12.89 3.02
C ALA A 639 -27.45 14.37 2.68
N PRO A 640 -26.29 14.91 2.26
CA PRO A 640 -26.22 16.25 1.69
C PRO A 640 -27.34 16.43 0.67
N GLY A 641 -28.24 17.37 0.95
CA GLY A 641 -29.18 17.81 -0.06
C GLY A 641 -28.36 18.34 -1.23
N GLU A 642 -28.86 18.18 -2.44
CA GLU A 642 -28.42 19.10 -3.50
C GLU A 642 -28.45 20.51 -2.91
N ARG A 643 -27.40 21.31 -3.15
CA ARG A 643 -27.59 22.77 -3.13
C ARG A 643 -28.86 22.95 -3.96
N LYS A 644 -29.96 23.36 -3.31
CA LYS A 644 -31.11 23.85 -4.05
C LYS A 644 -30.49 24.82 -5.06
N PRO A 645 -30.58 24.60 -6.38
CA PRO A 645 -30.53 25.75 -7.24
C PRO A 645 -31.64 26.63 -6.68
N ALA A 646 -31.24 27.79 -6.15
CA ALA A 646 -32.21 28.80 -5.78
C ALA A 646 -32.74 29.39 -7.09
N SER A 647 -33.45 28.60 -7.89
CA SER A 647 -34.06 28.94 -9.18
C SER A 647 -34.42 27.66 -9.96
N ASN A 648 -35.25 27.82 -10.98
CA ASN A 648 -35.71 26.80 -11.91
C ASN A 648 -34.58 26.12 -12.74
N GLU A 649 -33.29 26.47 -12.55
CA GLU A 649 -32.10 25.93 -13.27
C GLU A 649 -31.91 24.40 -13.16
N GLY A 650 -32.48 23.76 -12.13
CA GLY A 650 -32.37 22.31 -11.92
C GLY A 650 -33.06 21.47 -13.00
N ARG A 651 -34.16 21.98 -13.59
CA ARG A 651 -34.93 21.25 -14.62
C ARG A 651 -34.15 21.14 -15.91
N LEU A 652 -33.52 22.23 -16.35
CA LEU A 652 -32.68 22.23 -17.56
C LEU A 652 -31.50 21.27 -17.41
N THR A 653 -30.82 21.31 -16.26
CA THR A 653 -29.65 20.44 -16.01
C THR A 653 -30.04 18.96 -16.03
N ALA A 654 -31.16 18.59 -15.38
CA ALA A 654 -31.67 17.22 -15.38
C ALA A 654 -32.09 16.75 -16.79
N ALA A 655 -32.68 17.65 -17.59
CA ALA A 655 -33.06 17.35 -18.96
C ALA A 655 -31.83 17.14 -19.87
N ILE A 656 -30.77 17.95 -19.70
CA ILE A 656 -29.50 17.77 -20.41
C ILE A 656 -28.82 16.45 -20.02
N ASP A 657 -28.78 16.10 -18.73
CA ASP A 657 -28.21 14.82 -18.26
C ASP A 657 -28.96 13.62 -18.87
N LYS A 658 -30.31 13.69 -18.91
CA LYS A 658 -31.14 12.66 -19.55
C LYS A 658 -30.87 12.56 -21.05
N ALA A 659 -30.63 13.71 -21.71
CA ALA A 659 -30.34 13.75 -23.13
C ALA A 659 -28.98 13.14 -23.48
N LEU A 660 -27.93 13.51 -22.76
CA LEU A 660 -26.59 12.97 -22.96
C LEU A 660 -26.49 11.47 -22.61
N ALA A 661 -27.28 10.99 -21.64
CA ALA A 661 -27.33 9.58 -21.27
C ALA A 661 -27.96 8.68 -22.35
N ARG A 662 -28.70 9.23 -23.32
CA ARG A 662 -29.31 8.48 -24.42
C ARG A 662 -28.35 8.19 -25.58
N ARG A 663 -27.12 8.71 -25.53
CA ARG A 663 -26.07 8.40 -26.51
C ARG A 663 -25.36 7.11 -26.11
N ASP A 664 -25.37 6.10 -26.98
CA ASP A 664 -24.86 4.73 -26.71
C ASP A 664 -23.33 4.63 -26.51
N GLU A 665 -22.60 5.75 -26.44
CA GLU A 665 -21.14 5.76 -26.28
C GLU A 665 -20.73 6.62 -25.07
N PRO A 666 -19.97 6.06 -24.10
CA PRO A 666 -19.59 6.81 -22.91
C PRO A 666 -18.63 7.94 -23.28
N LEU A 667 -19.14 9.17 -23.33
CA LEU A 667 -18.32 10.37 -23.40
C LEU A 667 -17.32 10.36 -22.23
N ARG A 668 -16.05 10.65 -22.50
CA ARG A 668 -15.03 10.81 -21.45
C ARG A 668 -15.53 11.83 -20.40
N PRO A 669 -15.20 11.69 -19.11
CA PRO A 669 -15.71 12.57 -18.06
C PRO A 669 -15.52 14.06 -18.34
N LEU A 670 -14.37 14.45 -18.91
CA LEU A 670 -14.07 15.83 -19.30
C LEU A 670 -14.90 16.30 -20.51
N ALA A 671 -15.12 15.43 -21.50
CA ALA A 671 -15.95 15.74 -22.67
C ALA A 671 -17.44 15.85 -22.29
N SER A 672 -17.91 15.02 -21.37
CA SER A 672 -19.26 15.10 -20.81
C SER A 672 -19.48 16.42 -20.05
N ALA A 673 -18.49 16.86 -19.27
CA ALA A 673 -18.56 18.16 -18.60
C ALA A 673 -18.64 19.32 -19.60
N ALA A 674 -17.77 19.34 -20.62
CA ALA A 674 -17.80 20.36 -21.68
C ALA A 674 -19.15 20.38 -22.44
N ALA A 675 -19.68 19.19 -22.77
CA ALA A 675 -20.94 19.06 -23.49
C ALA A 675 -22.13 19.61 -22.70
N ARG A 676 -22.18 19.37 -21.38
CA ARG A 676 -23.25 19.90 -20.52
C ARG A 676 -23.25 21.42 -20.47
N ILE A 677 -22.08 22.01 -20.24
CA ILE A 677 -21.95 23.46 -20.09
C ILE A 677 -22.26 24.15 -21.43
N ALA A 678 -21.75 23.62 -22.55
CA ALA A 678 -22.03 24.16 -23.87
C ALA A 678 -23.52 24.03 -24.26
N THR A 679 -24.15 22.88 -23.98
CA THR A 679 -25.58 22.67 -24.28
C THR A 679 -26.46 23.66 -23.50
N ALA A 680 -26.15 23.89 -22.22
CA ALA A 680 -26.90 24.83 -21.39
C ALA A 680 -26.77 26.28 -21.89
N GLU A 681 -25.56 26.73 -22.24
CA GLU A 681 -25.34 28.09 -22.75
C GLU A 681 -25.96 28.29 -24.14
N ILE A 682 -25.97 27.27 -25.01
CA ILE A 682 -26.63 27.36 -26.32
C ILE A 682 -28.16 27.38 -26.17
N ALA A 683 -28.73 26.59 -25.27
CA ALA A 683 -30.18 26.59 -25.00
C ALA A 683 -30.68 27.95 -24.48
N ARG A 684 -29.81 28.76 -23.88
CA ARG A 684 -30.11 30.15 -23.46
C ARG A 684 -30.14 31.14 -24.62
N GLU A 685 -29.65 30.78 -25.80
CA GLU A 685 -29.67 31.64 -27.00
C GLU A 685 -30.76 31.25 -27.99
N VAL A 686 -31.35 30.07 -27.85
CA VAL A 686 -32.34 29.54 -28.81
C VAL A 686 -33.72 30.09 -28.45
N PRO A 687 -34.37 30.92 -29.28
CA PRO A 687 -35.75 31.32 -29.04
C PRO A 687 -36.73 30.16 -29.36
N PRO A 688 -37.91 30.09 -28.73
CA PRO A 688 -38.95 29.09 -29.05
C PRO A 688 -39.34 29.06 -30.53
N THR A 689 -39.26 30.19 -31.24
CA THR A 689 -39.52 30.29 -32.68
C THR A 689 -38.52 29.54 -33.55
N ALA A 690 -37.35 29.17 -33.00
CA ALA A 690 -36.34 28.40 -33.71
C ALA A 690 -36.63 26.88 -33.71
N LEU A 691 -37.67 26.43 -33.00
CA LEU A 691 -38.07 25.02 -32.99
C LEU A 691 -38.62 24.62 -34.38
N PRO A 692 -38.22 23.46 -34.91
CA PRO A 692 -38.67 23.03 -36.24
C PRO A 692 -40.14 22.57 -36.22
N GLU A 693 -40.76 22.65 -37.39
CA GLU A 693 -42.10 22.11 -37.67
C GLU A 693 -43.20 22.67 -36.74
N LEU A 694 -43.12 23.95 -36.38
CA LEU A 694 -44.19 24.64 -35.68
C LEU A 694 -45.32 25.00 -36.66
N TYR A 695 -46.56 24.59 -36.35
CA TYR A 695 -47.76 24.89 -37.13
C TYR A 695 -48.84 25.48 -36.24
N ASP A 696 -49.79 26.19 -36.85
CA ASP A 696 -51.04 26.65 -36.24
C ASP A 696 -50.85 27.36 -34.89
N ALA A 697 -51.64 26.99 -33.87
CA ALA A 697 -51.64 27.61 -32.55
C ALA A 697 -50.29 27.49 -31.82
N THR A 698 -49.51 26.43 -32.06
CA THR A 698 -48.17 26.25 -31.47
C THR A 698 -47.18 27.28 -32.03
N ALA A 699 -47.28 27.62 -33.31
CA ALA A 699 -46.42 28.63 -33.94
C ALA A 699 -46.72 30.05 -33.42
N GLU A 700 -48.00 30.39 -33.25
CA GLU A 700 -48.40 31.68 -32.67
C GLU A 700 -47.96 31.82 -31.21
N LEU A 701 -48.11 30.75 -30.42
CA LEU A 701 -47.64 30.71 -29.04
C LEU A 701 -46.11 30.85 -28.95
N ALA A 702 -45.35 30.11 -29.75
CA ALA A 702 -43.90 30.20 -29.79
C ALA A 702 -43.43 31.62 -30.17
N LYS A 703 -44.15 32.28 -31.09
CA LYS A 703 -43.88 33.68 -31.48
C LYS A 703 -44.13 34.65 -30.34
N SER A 704 -45.27 34.54 -29.65
CA SER A 704 -45.61 35.35 -28.48
C SER A 704 -44.57 35.21 -27.36
N LEU A 705 -44.18 33.97 -27.05
CA LEU A 705 -43.14 33.69 -26.06
C LEU A 705 -41.77 34.22 -26.50
N GLY A 706 -41.43 34.11 -27.78
CA GLY A 706 -40.20 34.69 -28.33
C GLY A 706 -40.16 36.22 -28.23
N GLU A 707 -41.27 36.91 -28.46
CA GLU A 707 -41.38 38.37 -28.33
C GLU A 707 -41.18 38.85 -26.88
N THR A 708 -41.51 38.02 -25.89
CA THR A 708 -41.23 38.29 -24.47
C THR A 708 -39.79 37.95 -24.05
N GLY A 709 -38.94 37.51 -24.98
CA GLY A 709 -37.55 37.14 -24.71
C GLY A 709 -37.40 35.76 -24.07
N MET A 710 -38.43 34.92 -24.09
CA MET A 710 -38.31 33.54 -23.62
C MET A 710 -37.33 32.77 -24.50
N THR A 711 -36.51 31.93 -23.88
CA THR A 711 -35.52 31.07 -24.54
C THR A 711 -35.91 29.61 -24.35
N LEU A 712 -35.28 28.71 -25.09
CA LEU A 712 -35.50 27.27 -24.96
C LEU A 712 -35.17 26.79 -23.54
N ALA A 713 -34.08 27.32 -22.96
CA ALA A 713 -33.77 27.12 -21.55
C ALA A 713 -34.92 27.58 -20.63
N GLY A 714 -35.41 28.81 -20.82
CA GLY A 714 -36.52 29.35 -20.02
C GLY A 714 -37.82 28.56 -20.17
N LEU A 715 -38.11 28.07 -21.37
CA LEU A 715 -39.29 27.26 -21.67
C LEU A 715 -39.25 25.90 -20.95
N ILE A 716 -38.08 25.23 -20.94
CA ILE A 716 -37.86 23.95 -20.23
C ILE A 716 -37.87 24.15 -18.71
N GLU A 717 -37.33 25.26 -18.24
CA GLU A 717 -37.34 25.62 -16.83
C GLU A 717 -38.76 25.91 -16.32
N ALA A 718 -39.58 26.60 -17.09
CA ALA A 718 -40.99 26.84 -16.77
C ALA A 718 -41.81 25.53 -16.82
N GLY A 719 -41.72 24.78 -17.92
CA GLY A 719 -42.50 23.56 -18.14
C GLY A 719 -44.00 23.83 -18.36
N ALA A 720 -44.72 22.82 -18.86
CA ALA A 720 -46.10 22.98 -19.35
C ALA A 720 -47.08 23.57 -18.31
N ALA A 721 -46.99 23.15 -17.04
CA ALA A 721 -47.90 23.64 -15.99
C ALA A 721 -47.70 25.12 -15.63
N GLU A 722 -46.46 25.61 -15.66
CA GLU A 722 -46.15 27.01 -15.39
C GLU A 722 -46.50 27.89 -16.59
N LEU A 723 -46.28 27.37 -17.81
CA LEU A 723 -46.70 28.02 -19.06
C LEU A 723 -48.23 28.12 -19.16
N LEU A 724 -48.98 27.09 -18.77
CA LEU A 724 -50.45 27.12 -18.67
C LEU A 724 -50.94 28.16 -17.66
N THR A 725 -50.16 28.42 -16.61
CA THR A 725 -50.49 29.43 -15.60
C THR A 725 -50.17 30.84 -16.10
N ALA A 726 -49.07 31.01 -16.84
CA ALA A 726 -48.63 32.28 -17.40
C ALA A 726 -49.45 32.71 -18.63
N HIS A 727 -49.96 31.74 -19.39
CA HIS A 727 -50.73 31.93 -20.63
C HIS A 727 -52.04 31.14 -20.58
N PRO A 728 -53.00 31.51 -19.71
CA PRO A 728 -54.28 30.80 -19.58
C PRO A 728 -55.14 30.90 -20.86
N GLU A 729 -54.86 31.85 -21.75
CA GLU A 729 -55.50 32.02 -23.05
C GLU A 729 -55.00 31.06 -24.14
N ALA A 730 -53.85 30.41 -23.93
CA ALA A 730 -53.28 29.49 -24.91
C ALA A 730 -53.97 28.12 -24.85
N ASP A 731 -54.16 27.51 -26.02
CA ASP A 731 -54.68 26.14 -26.11
C ASP A 731 -53.73 25.18 -25.35
N PRO A 732 -54.23 24.40 -24.37
CA PRO A 732 -53.40 23.46 -23.63
C PRO A 732 -52.67 22.46 -24.53
N SER A 733 -53.28 22.07 -25.66
CA SER A 733 -52.65 21.18 -26.62
C SER A 733 -51.47 21.83 -27.34
N ALA A 734 -51.50 23.15 -27.56
CA ALA A 734 -50.38 23.91 -28.12
C ALA A 734 -49.24 24.08 -27.10
N ILE A 735 -49.52 24.21 -25.81
CA ILE A 735 -48.49 24.25 -24.75
C ILE A 735 -47.82 22.89 -24.59
N ASP A 736 -48.60 21.81 -24.62
CA ASP A 736 -48.07 20.45 -24.53
C ASP A 736 -47.21 20.10 -25.75
N ASP A 737 -47.68 20.44 -26.97
CA ASP A 737 -46.91 20.26 -28.21
C ASP A 737 -45.63 21.11 -28.19
N LEU A 738 -45.70 22.37 -27.77
CA LEU A 738 -44.53 23.24 -27.66
C LEU A 738 -43.51 22.72 -26.64
N SER A 739 -43.97 22.23 -25.49
CA SER A 739 -43.12 21.64 -24.45
C SER A 739 -42.45 20.35 -24.94
N ALA A 740 -43.20 19.48 -25.62
CA ALA A 740 -42.65 18.25 -26.18
C ALA A 740 -41.59 18.54 -27.27
N ARG A 741 -41.84 19.52 -28.13
CA ARG A 741 -40.88 19.98 -29.15
C ARG A 741 -39.65 20.63 -28.54
N ALA A 742 -39.79 21.35 -27.43
CA ALA A 742 -38.68 21.93 -26.70
C ALA A 742 -37.76 20.86 -26.07
N GLU A 743 -38.33 19.82 -25.48
CA GLU A 743 -37.55 18.68 -24.98
C GLU A 743 -36.83 17.94 -26.12
N ALA A 744 -37.51 17.74 -27.26
CA ALA A 744 -36.91 17.14 -28.45
C ALA A 744 -35.77 18.01 -29.02
N ALA A 745 -35.94 19.33 -29.04
CA ALA A 745 -34.91 20.26 -29.46
C ALA A 745 -33.70 20.29 -28.52
N LEU A 746 -33.91 20.23 -27.20
CA LEU A 746 -32.82 20.13 -26.24
C LEU A 746 -32.02 18.84 -26.45
N GLN A 747 -32.69 17.73 -26.76
CA GLN A 747 -32.03 16.48 -27.12
C GLN A 747 -31.15 16.68 -28.37
N TRP A 748 -31.69 17.28 -29.43
CA TRP A 748 -30.90 17.54 -30.65
C TRP A 748 -29.70 18.47 -30.41
N LEU A 749 -29.84 19.49 -29.56
CA LEU A 749 -28.74 20.36 -29.15
C LEU A 749 -27.64 19.55 -28.43
N ALA A 750 -28.03 18.76 -27.43
CA ALA A 750 -27.10 17.93 -26.66
C ALA A 750 -26.35 16.95 -27.57
N ASP A 751 -27.05 16.32 -28.51
CA ASP A 751 -26.47 15.36 -29.46
C ASP A 751 -25.47 16.02 -30.41
N GLY A 752 -25.82 17.20 -30.95
CA GLY A 752 -24.97 17.96 -31.85
C GLY A 752 -23.70 18.48 -31.18
N VAL A 753 -23.83 19.03 -29.96
CA VAL A 753 -22.70 19.48 -29.14
C VAL A 753 -21.77 18.32 -28.80
N ALA A 754 -22.33 17.20 -28.32
CA ALA A 754 -21.55 16.01 -28.01
C ALA A 754 -20.85 15.41 -29.24
N ALA A 755 -21.48 15.47 -30.43
CA ALA A 755 -20.87 14.99 -31.67
C ALA A 755 -19.73 15.90 -32.15
N GLY A 756 -19.84 17.21 -31.96
CA GLY A 756 -18.75 18.15 -32.22
C GLY A 756 -17.56 17.93 -31.28
N ILE A 757 -17.82 17.72 -29.99
CA ILE A 757 -16.79 17.51 -28.96
C ILE A 757 -16.09 16.15 -29.13
N GLN A 758 -16.79 15.09 -29.56
CA GLN A 758 -16.18 13.78 -29.82
C GLN A 758 -15.08 13.80 -30.88
N LYS A 759 -15.07 14.79 -31.78
CA LYS A 759 -14.02 14.97 -32.80
C LYS A 759 -12.74 15.57 -32.24
N ALA A 760 -12.71 15.96 -30.97
CA ALA A 760 -11.56 16.56 -30.31
C ALA A 760 -10.72 15.53 -29.55
N GLU A 761 -9.40 15.69 -29.57
CA GLU A 761 -8.48 14.97 -28.69
C GLU A 761 -8.74 15.28 -27.20
N PRO A 762 -8.35 14.38 -26.27
CA PRO A 762 -8.56 14.60 -24.84
C PRO A 762 -7.82 15.86 -24.36
N ALA A 763 -8.57 16.91 -24.09
CA ALA A 763 -8.07 18.16 -23.50
C ALA A 763 -9.01 18.64 -22.39
N ARG A 764 -8.58 19.65 -21.63
CA ARG A 764 -9.40 20.29 -20.59
C ARG A 764 -10.68 20.88 -21.23
N PRO A 765 -11.83 20.90 -20.53
CA PRO A 765 -13.11 21.36 -21.07
C PRO A 765 -13.04 22.76 -21.70
N SER A 766 -12.38 23.71 -21.05
CA SER A 766 -12.16 25.07 -21.55
C SER A 766 -11.31 25.13 -22.82
N VAL A 767 -10.34 24.23 -22.97
CA VAL A 767 -9.48 24.13 -24.17
C VAL A 767 -10.24 23.52 -25.34
N VAL A 768 -11.05 22.48 -25.08
CA VAL A 768 -11.89 21.82 -26.09
C VAL A 768 -12.90 22.80 -26.70
N LEU A 769 -13.58 23.59 -25.85
CA LEU A 769 -14.59 24.54 -26.30
C LEU A 769 -14.01 25.76 -27.05
N ARG A 770 -12.72 26.08 -26.84
CA ARG A 770 -12.02 27.15 -27.58
C ARG A 770 -11.42 26.68 -28.91
N ASN A 771 -11.40 25.38 -29.18
CA ASN A 771 -10.83 24.84 -30.41
C ASN A 771 -11.69 25.25 -31.63
N ALA A 772 -11.08 25.92 -32.61
CA ALA A 772 -11.77 26.42 -33.79
C ALA A 772 -12.48 25.32 -34.60
N ALA A 773 -11.86 24.14 -34.76
CA ALA A 773 -12.45 23.02 -35.49
C ALA A 773 -13.65 22.40 -34.75
N VAL A 774 -13.59 22.36 -33.41
CA VAL A 774 -14.71 21.89 -32.57
C VAL A 774 -15.89 22.86 -32.66
N ARG A 775 -15.61 24.16 -32.56
CA ARG A 775 -16.64 25.21 -32.68
C ARG A 775 -17.31 25.20 -34.05
N GLU A 776 -16.51 25.07 -35.11
CA GLU A 776 -17.02 24.94 -36.47
C GLU A 776 -17.88 23.67 -36.63
N ALA A 777 -17.45 22.53 -36.08
CA ALA A 777 -18.21 21.29 -36.12
C ALA A 777 -19.55 21.38 -35.35
N ILE A 778 -19.55 22.00 -34.16
CA ILE A 778 -20.77 22.25 -33.38
C ILE A 778 -21.69 23.20 -34.16
N ALA A 779 -21.17 24.32 -34.66
CA ALA A 779 -21.95 25.29 -35.42
C ALA A 779 -22.56 24.67 -36.70
N ALA A 780 -21.80 23.83 -37.42
CA ALA A 780 -22.29 23.14 -38.60
C ALA A 780 -23.43 22.16 -38.29
N GLU A 781 -23.35 21.41 -37.19
CA GLU A 781 -24.40 20.47 -36.80
C GLU A 781 -25.65 21.18 -36.27
N LEU A 782 -25.49 22.29 -35.54
CA LEU A 782 -26.61 23.10 -35.05
C LEU A 782 -27.36 23.79 -36.19
N ARG A 783 -26.65 24.32 -37.20
CA ARG A 783 -27.28 24.95 -38.38
C ARG A 783 -28.13 23.97 -39.20
N ARG A 784 -27.83 22.67 -39.17
CA ARG A 784 -28.66 21.67 -39.86
C ARG A 784 -30.04 21.50 -39.23
N ARG A 785 -30.19 21.88 -37.96
CA ARG A 785 -31.38 21.59 -37.15
C ARG A 785 -32.12 22.85 -36.68
N PHE A 786 -31.44 24.00 -36.65
CA PHE A 786 -31.99 25.27 -36.18
C PHE A 786 -31.64 26.39 -37.16
N ASP A 787 -32.57 26.72 -38.06
CA ASP A 787 -32.37 27.71 -39.13
C ASP A 787 -32.18 29.15 -38.61
N ALA A 788 -32.61 29.44 -37.37
CA ALA A 788 -32.60 30.78 -36.77
C ALA A 788 -31.34 31.08 -35.91
N LEU A 789 -30.44 30.11 -35.70
CA LEU A 789 -29.23 30.30 -34.88
C LEU A 789 -28.09 30.88 -35.72
N THR A 790 -27.73 32.14 -35.45
CA THR A 790 -26.62 32.80 -36.15
C THR A 790 -25.26 32.26 -35.68
N PRO A 791 -24.21 32.25 -36.55
CA PRO A 791 -22.86 31.83 -36.17
C PRO A 791 -22.34 32.57 -34.92
N GLY A 792 -22.61 33.87 -34.85
CA GLY A 792 -22.18 34.72 -33.73
C GLY A 792 -22.84 34.36 -32.39
N GLN A 793 -24.09 33.88 -32.40
CA GLN A 793 -24.77 33.45 -31.17
C GLN A 793 -24.18 32.15 -30.63
N VAL A 794 -23.93 31.17 -31.51
CA VAL A 794 -23.28 29.91 -31.13
C VAL A 794 -21.88 30.18 -30.60
N ASP A 795 -21.11 31.04 -31.27
CA ASP A 795 -19.77 31.40 -30.84
C ASP A 795 -19.74 32.14 -29.50
N ALA A 796 -20.65 33.09 -29.28
CA ALA A 796 -20.75 33.79 -28.01
C ALA A 796 -21.15 32.86 -26.85
N ALA A 797 -22.05 31.91 -27.10
CA ALA A 797 -22.45 30.89 -26.12
C ALA A 797 -21.29 29.94 -25.77
N LEU A 798 -20.54 29.48 -26.77
CA LEU A 798 -19.37 28.61 -26.55
C LEU A 798 -18.24 29.32 -25.81
N GLU A 799 -18.02 30.63 -26.05
CA GLU A 799 -17.08 31.43 -25.25
C GLU A 799 -17.51 31.56 -23.78
N ARG A 800 -18.80 31.83 -23.53
CA ARG A 800 -19.35 31.83 -22.15
C ARG A 800 -19.20 30.46 -21.48
N ALA A 801 -19.47 29.39 -22.22
CA ALA A 801 -19.31 28.03 -21.74
C ALA A 801 -17.84 27.71 -21.42
N ALA A 802 -16.89 28.15 -22.24
CA ALA A 802 -15.46 27.97 -22.00
C ALA A 802 -14.98 28.76 -20.76
N ALA A 803 -15.51 29.98 -20.54
CA ALA A 803 -15.20 30.79 -19.37
C ALA A 803 -15.78 30.23 -18.05
N ARG A 804 -16.90 29.51 -18.11
CA ARG A 804 -17.54 28.86 -16.94
C ARG A 804 -17.01 27.44 -16.67
N SER A 805 -16.19 26.91 -17.58
CA SER A 805 -15.60 25.59 -17.47
C SER A 805 -14.31 25.62 -16.64
N PRO A 806 -14.11 24.70 -15.69
CA PRO A 806 -12.93 24.67 -14.82
C PRO A 806 -11.62 24.28 -15.53
#